data_AF-A0A3N9PFA4-F1
#
_entry.id   AF-A0A3N9PFA4-F1
#
_cell.length_a   1.000
_cell.length_b   1.000
_cell.length_c   1.000
_cell.angle_alpha   90.00
_cell.angle_beta   90.00
_cell.angle_gamma   90.00
#
_symmetry.space_group_name_H-M   'P 1'
#
loop_
_entity.id
_entity.type
_entity.pdbx_description
1 polymer ?
#
loop_
_entity_poly.entity_id
_entity_poly.type
_entity_poly.pdbx_seq_one_letter_code
_entity_poly.pdbx_strand_id
1 'polypeptide(L)'
;MKYLKCVSSIITLYILFAASNHLFSQQNFWQKTNGPYGGWINCIALSPSDELLFAATDRSIFRSADNGDSWAPVFQRTTWGQSSEYFQALVINTKGYLFAGTEGDGVFRSTNRGVSWTAANTGLGDFTQVSCMAINEQDHLYAGTSNGVYRSTNNGVSWALVSSGLPEGDQTNIEAIAVNLNGHFFVHTRDGVYRSTDNGVSWIKASAGLPESASIRRFAINSNGSIFAGTLGHSVYCSVNNGDSWVSKTTGLPEESWINGFAINADDHIFACTDDAVYRSTDDGDSWQQVNTNLPESPYIHTLAINSVGDLFVGTYKSIFCSIDNGVRWIEKKSGLTGINIKEFVANSSGTVFAAAWEGIFRSADFGNSWIEVNYWSRDIYYPNVNALAINTNGHLFAGTYFDGIYLSTDNGGTWVGINNGLRDEWNNCPHFSALAINSKNHIFAGTSEFSGCSLFCSTDNGQNWEKISAGSEYAETVNCMTINSNDHIFIGTSEATVFRSTDNGRNWTKIGEFEARLWSKGILSIATISNGSIFVGVATSGIFRSEDNGNNWTHILDSTDEDYLPIVINSNGHIYMSAEAEGVFRSFDNGETWHEFNTGLLEKDVRSLAFTADGTLYAGTDGGGVFRSTEPTTFVKENPVDVPTFLLEQNYPNPFNATTTIHFSLPKASFVTLRIYDTMGKEISTLISKRMAQGKHNIAWNANNVASGIYYYRLCADDIFETKKLILLK
;
A
#
# COMPACT_ATOMS: atom_id res chain seq x y z
N MET A 1 -35.83 9.25 -5.14
CA MET A 1 -35.82 10.06 -6.39
C MET A 1 -35.22 11.46 -6.18
N LYS A 2 -34.13 11.54 -5.42
CA LYS A 2 -33.08 12.58 -5.34
C LYS A 2 -31.80 11.77 -5.09
N TYR A 3 -30.65 12.19 -5.60
CA TYR A 3 -29.39 11.42 -5.75
C TYR A 3 -29.27 10.63 -7.07
N LEU A 4 -29.13 11.39 -8.16
CA LEU A 4 -28.54 10.92 -9.42
C LEU A 4 -27.83 12.14 -10.04
N LYS A 5 -26.67 12.46 -9.49
CA LYS A 5 -25.60 13.20 -10.17
C LYS A 5 -24.29 12.56 -9.74
N CYS A 6 -24.05 11.39 -10.31
CA CYS A 6 -22.73 10.82 -10.44
C CYS A 6 -21.93 11.78 -11.34
N VAL A 7 -21.12 12.64 -10.74
CA VAL A 7 -20.04 13.31 -11.46
C VAL A 7 -18.85 12.40 -11.27
N SER A 8 -18.53 11.64 -12.32
CA SER A 8 -17.20 11.11 -12.52
C SER A 8 -16.23 12.30 -12.51
N SER A 9 -15.54 12.53 -11.39
CA SER A 9 -14.41 13.45 -11.32
C SER A 9 -13.23 12.78 -12.02
N ILE A 10 -13.26 12.80 -13.34
CA ILE A 10 -12.07 12.67 -14.16
C ILE A 10 -11.21 13.89 -13.82
N ILE A 11 -9.97 13.67 -13.39
CA ILE A 11 -8.93 14.70 -13.32
C ILE A 11 -9.04 15.52 -14.61
N THR A 12 -9.54 16.76 -14.53
CA THR A 12 -9.56 17.66 -15.68
C THR A 12 -8.17 18.24 -15.79
N LEU A 13 -7.22 17.40 -16.22
CA LEU A 13 -5.87 17.80 -16.58
C LEU A 13 -5.99 18.58 -17.89
N TYR A 14 -5.91 19.90 -17.84
CA TYR A 14 -5.63 20.67 -19.05
C TYR A 14 -4.21 20.31 -19.52
N ILE A 15 -4.12 19.34 -20.43
CA ILE A 15 -2.92 19.05 -21.19
C ILE A 15 -2.62 20.28 -22.06
N LEU A 16 -1.81 21.19 -21.55
CA LEU A 16 -1.08 22.14 -22.39
C LEU A 16 0.16 21.41 -22.91
N PHE A 17 0.10 21.05 -24.19
CA PHE A 17 1.24 20.61 -24.98
C PHE A 17 2.39 21.62 -24.85
N ALA A 18 3.45 21.26 -24.13
CA ALA A 18 4.79 21.75 -24.40
C ALA A 18 5.49 20.69 -25.28
N ALA A 19 5.56 21.00 -26.57
CA ALA A 19 6.33 20.22 -27.53
C ALA A 19 7.82 20.18 -27.15
N SER A 20 8.44 19.05 -27.44
CA SER A 20 9.87 18.75 -27.42
C SER A 20 10.58 18.80 -26.06
N ASN A 21 10.47 17.69 -25.32
CA ASN A 21 11.66 17.06 -24.74
C ASN A 21 11.59 15.57 -25.03
N HIS A 22 12.71 15.00 -25.47
CA HIS A 22 12.83 13.58 -25.80
C HIS A 22 12.37 12.73 -24.62
N LEU A 23 11.18 12.13 -24.73
CA LEU A 23 10.79 10.97 -23.93
C LEU A 23 11.73 9.83 -24.36
N PHE A 24 12.87 9.73 -23.68
CA PHE A 24 13.54 8.44 -23.58
C PHE A 24 12.52 7.45 -23.05
N SER A 25 12.45 6.26 -23.65
CA SER A 25 11.68 5.16 -23.09
C SER A 25 12.02 5.05 -21.61
N GLN A 26 11.06 5.33 -20.73
CA GLN A 26 11.27 5.20 -19.30
C GLN A 26 11.56 3.71 -19.07
N GLN A 27 12.83 3.39 -18.85
CA GLN A 27 13.23 2.19 -18.14
C GLN A 27 12.44 2.18 -16.82
N ASN A 28 11.96 1.01 -16.37
CA ASN A 28 11.16 0.87 -15.15
C ASN A 28 11.79 1.72 -14.03
N PHE A 29 11.14 2.82 -13.66
CA PHE A 29 11.66 3.75 -12.65
C PHE A 29 11.39 3.19 -11.26
N TRP A 30 10.20 2.63 -11.05
CA TRP A 30 9.85 1.95 -9.82
C TRP A 30 10.23 0.49 -9.90
N GLN A 31 10.83 -0.01 -8.82
CA GLN A 31 11.10 -1.42 -8.59
C GLN A 31 10.42 -1.85 -7.29
N LYS A 32 9.60 -2.91 -7.37
CA LYS A 32 9.04 -3.56 -6.19
C LYS A 32 10.18 -4.17 -5.35
N THR A 33 10.18 -3.90 -4.06
CA THR A 33 11.13 -4.46 -3.09
C THR A 33 10.67 -5.84 -2.62
N ASN A 34 11.55 -6.56 -1.93
CA ASN A 34 11.30 -7.92 -1.46
C ASN A 34 10.62 -7.92 -0.08
N GLY A 35 9.44 -7.30 0.01
CA GLY A 35 8.68 -7.14 1.24
C GLY A 35 8.37 -5.67 1.60
N PRO A 36 8.17 -5.35 2.90
CA PRO A 36 8.07 -6.29 4.01
C PRO A 36 6.91 -7.29 3.80
N TYR A 37 7.04 -8.46 4.42
CA TYR A 37 6.07 -9.54 4.27
C TYR A 37 5.24 -9.75 5.53
N GLY A 38 3.94 -9.96 5.36
CA GLY A 38 2.95 -10.11 6.41
C GLY A 38 1.62 -9.50 5.99
N GLY A 39 0.84 -9.11 6.99
CA GLY A 39 -0.49 -8.54 6.86
C GLY A 39 -1.52 -9.35 7.64
N TRP A 40 -2.58 -8.67 8.03
CA TRP A 40 -3.72 -9.27 8.71
C TRP A 40 -4.44 -10.27 7.81
N ILE A 41 -4.57 -11.53 8.25
CA ILE A 41 -5.24 -12.58 7.49
C ILE A 41 -6.68 -12.76 7.99
N ASN A 42 -7.64 -12.34 7.19
CA ASN A 42 -9.07 -12.40 7.54
C ASN A 42 -9.69 -13.77 7.26
N CYS A 43 -9.35 -14.37 6.11
CA CYS A 43 -9.94 -15.63 5.65
C CYS A 43 -8.92 -16.48 4.91
N ILE A 44 -9.03 -17.80 5.06
CA ILE A 44 -8.29 -18.78 4.27
C ILE A 44 -9.30 -19.69 3.56
N ALA A 45 -9.07 -19.93 2.27
CA ALA A 45 -9.84 -20.91 1.50
C ALA A 45 -8.89 -21.88 0.78
N LEU A 46 -9.36 -23.11 0.66
CA LEU A 46 -8.58 -24.23 0.15
C LEU A 46 -9.29 -24.82 -1.05
N SER A 47 -8.55 -25.02 -2.14
CA SER A 47 -9.12 -25.66 -3.31
C SER A 47 -9.28 -27.16 -3.06
N PRO A 48 -10.48 -27.71 -3.28
CA PRO A 48 -10.75 -29.13 -3.04
C PRO A 48 -10.10 -30.07 -4.08
N SER A 49 -9.51 -29.53 -5.16
CA SER A 49 -9.09 -30.32 -6.33
C SER A 49 -7.64 -30.17 -6.76
N ASP A 50 -6.98 -29.06 -6.41
CA ASP A 50 -5.62 -28.74 -6.88
C ASP A 50 -4.71 -28.17 -5.78
N GLU A 51 -5.07 -28.36 -4.51
CA GLU A 51 -4.29 -27.98 -3.31
C GLU A 51 -3.86 -26.50 -3.26
N LEU A 52 -4.48 -25.64 -4.08
CA LEU A 52 -4.26 -24.20 -4.04
C LEU A 52 -4.81 -23.63 -2.73
N LEU A 53 -4.01 -22.77 -2.10
CA LEU A 53 -4.42 -21.99 -0.94
C LEU A 53 -4.71 -20.56 -1.38
N PHE A 54 -5.72 -19.95 -0.76
CA PHE A 54 -6.01 -18.54 -0.90
C PHE A 54 -6.12 -17.91 0.47
N ALA A 55 -5.46 -16.77 0.66
CA ALA A 55 -5.51 -15.99 1.89
C ALA A 55 -5.99 -14.58 1.55
N ALA A 56 -7.06 -14.14 2.20
CA ALA A 56 -7.57 -12.79 2.06
C ALA A 56 -7.06 -11.93 3.21
N THR A 57 -6.51 -10.77 2.88
CA THR A 57 -6.20 -9.68 3.81
C THR A 57 -7.30 -8.63 3.77
N ASP A 58 -7.04 -7.42 4.25
CA ASP A 58 -8.03 -6.34 4.22
C ASP A 58 -8.40 -5.90 2.80
N ARG A 59 -7.42 -5.82 1.90
CA ARG A 59 -7.59 -5.29 0.53
C ARG A 59 -7.08 -6.19 -0.58
N SER A 60 -6.42 -7.29 -0.24
CA SER A 60 -5.80 -8.19 -1.21
C SER A 60 -6.21 -9.64 -0.98
N ILE A 61 -6.24 -10.42 -2.06
CA ILE A 61 -6.31 -11.88 -1.98
C ILE A 61 -5.02 -12.41 -2.59
N PHE A 62 -4.35 -13.27 -1.85
CA PHE A 62 -3.13 -13.96 -2.25
C PHE A 62 -3.42 -15.42 -2.56
N ARG A 63 -2.63 -15.99 -3.46
CA ARG A 63 -2.67 -17.41 -3.81
C ARG A 63 -1.32 -18.05 -3.56
N SER A 64 -1.32 -19.25 -2.99
CA SER A 64 -0.17 -20.15 -2.92
C SER A 64 -0.47 -21.44 -3.70
N ALA A 65 0.55 -21.96 -4.36
CA ALA A 65 0.53 -23.25 -5.08
C ALA A 65 1.54 -24.25 -4.51
N ASP A 66 2.14 -23.92 -3.38
CA ASP A 66 3.25 -24.63 -2.72
C ASP A 66 2.97 -24.76 -1.21
N ASN A 67 1.71 -25.01 -0.86
CA ASN A 67 1.27 -25.25 0.51
C ASN A 67 1.65 -24.12 1.49
N GLY A 68 1.64 -22.88 1.01
CA GLY A 68 1.90 -21.66 1.76
C GLY A 68 3.37 -21.22 1.79
N ASP A 69 4.29 -21.94 1.15
CA ASP A 69 5.71 -21.54 1.12
C ASP A 69 5.92 -20.20 0.42
N SER A 70 5.14 -19.90 -0.61
CA SER A 70 5.12 -18.60 -1.28
C SER A 70 3.73 -18.16 -1.72
N TRP A 71 3.52 -16.84 -1.70
CA TRP A 71 2.26 -16.21 -2.03
C TRP A 71 2.41 -15.19 -3.15
N ALA A 72 1.43 -15.14 -4.04
CA ALA A 72 1.33 -14.12 -5.08
C ALA A 72 -0.03 -13.41 -4.98
N PRO A 73 -0.08 -12.07 -5.10
CA PRO A 73 -1.35 -11.35 -5.15
C PRO A 73 -2.12 -11.77 -6.41
N VAL A 74 -3.41 -12.05 -6.25
CA VAL A 74 -4.34 -12.41 -7.34
C VAL A 74 -5.54 -11.46 -7.39
N PHE A 75 -5.88 -10.82 -6.27
CA PHE A 75 -6.78 -9.68 -6.25
C PHE A 75 -6.12 -8.52 -5.53
N GLN A 76 -6.18 -7.34 -6.13
CA GLN A 76 -5.81 -6.07 -5.54
C GLN A 76 -6.84 -5.05 -6.00
N ARG A 77 -7.41 -4.29 -5.06
CA ARG A 77 -8.49 -3.35 -5.37
C ARG A 77 -7.88 -2.06 -5.95
N THR A 78 -8.15 -1.79 -7.22
CA THR A 78 -7.54 -0.64 -7.95
C THR A 78 -8.48 0.57 -8.09
N THR A 79 -9.70 0.55 -7.53
CA THR A 79 -10.67 1.64 -7.69
C THR A 79 -11.12 2.20 -6.35
N TRP A 80 -10.94 3.51 -6.21
CA TRP A 80 -11.44 4.37 -5.15
C TRP A 80 -12.98 4.46 -5.21
N GLY A 81 -13.64 4.58 -4.05
CA GLY A 81 -14.98 5.20 -3.99
C GLY A 81 -16.17 4.43 -3.42
N GLN A 82 -16.03 3.26 -2.79
CA GLN A 82 -17.07 2.73 -1.87
C GLN A 82 -16.40 1.95 -0.72
N SER A 83 -16.54 2.52 0.49
CA SER A 83 -16.33 1.98 1.86
C SER A 83 -15.07 1.17 2.22
N SER A 84 -14.68 1.33 3.49
CA SER A 84 -13.58 0.66 4.19
C SER A 84 -13.84 -0.83 4.42
N GLU A 85 -13.87 -1.64 3.37
CA GLU A 85 -14.46 -2.99 3.49
C GLU A 85 -13.47 -4.13 3.37
N TYR A 86 -13.40 -4.89 4.45
CA TYR A 86 -12.60 -6.10 4.60
C TYR A 86 -13.27 -7.31 3.91
N PHE A 87 -12.46 -8.27 3.45
CA PHE A 87 -12.97 -9.59 3.07
C PHE A 87 -13.42 -10.37 4.31
N GLN A 88 -14.71 -10.66 4.39
CA GLN A 88 -15.34 -11.33 5.54
C GLN A 88 -15.51 -12.84 5.33
N ALA A 89 -15.59 -13.27 4.08
CA ALA A 89 -15.74 -14.68 3.72
C ALA A 89 -15.03 -14.98 2.40
N LEU A 90 -14.44 -16.18 2.29
CA LEU A 90 -13.85 -16.69 1.05
C LEU A 90 -14.19 -18.17 0.92
N VAL A 91 -14.82 -18.54 -0.20
CA VAL A 91 -15.19 -19.94 -0.48
C VAL A 91 -14.84 -20.35 -1.91
N ILE A 92 -14.58 -21.64 -2.11
CA ILE A 92 -14.21 -22.23 -3.40
C ILE A 92 -15.13 -23.41 -3.67
N ASN A 93 -15.78 -23.41 -4.84
CA ASN A 93 -16.66 -24.51 -5.23
C ASN A 93 -15.88 -25.65 -5.92
N THR A 94 -16.54 -26.78 -6.22
CA THR A 94 -15.84 -27.95 -6.81
C THR A 94 -15.27 -27.70 -8.21
N LYS A 95 -15.70 -26.62 -8.89
CA LYS A 95 -15.14 -26.18 -10.19
C LYS A 95 -13.91 -25.29 -10.06
N GLY A 96 -13.49 -24.95 -8.83
CA GLY A 96 -12.40 -24.02 -8.57
C GLY A 96 -12.78 -22.54 -8.77
N TYR A 97 -14.08 -22.21 -8.79
CA TYR A 97 -14.52 -20.81 -8.78
C TYR A 97 -14.46 -20.27 -7.36
N LEU A 98 -13.90 -19.07 -7.23
CA LEU A 98 -13.78 -18.37 -5.95
C LEU A 98 -14.90 -17.35 -5.79
N PHE A 99 -15.35 -17.20 -4.55
CA PHE A 99 -16.33 -16.20 -4.15
C PHE A 99 -15.85 -15.54 -2.85
N ALA A 100 -15.76 -14.21 -2.87
CA ALA A 100 -15.33 -13.41 -1.73
C ALA A 100 -16.48 -12.48 -1.30
N GLY A 101 -16.95 -12.64 -0.06
CA GLY A 101 -17.92 -11.74 0.56
C GLY A 101 -17.23 -10.57 1.24
N THR A 102 -17.80 -9.38 1.12
CA THR A 102 -17.25 -8.14 1.67
C THR A 102 -18.20 -7.50 2.69
N GLU A 103 -17.72 -6.48 3.39
CA GLU A 103 -18.49 -5.78 4.41
C GLU A 103 -19.67 -4.92 3.87
N GLY A 104 -19.73 -4.66 2.55
CA GLY A 104 -20.85 -3.89 1.95
C GLY A 104 -20.93 -3.92 0.41
N ASP A 105 -19.90 -4.31 -0.32
CA ASP A 105 -19.90 -4.44 -1.78
C ASP A 105 -20.47 -5.78 -2.29
N GLY A 106 -21.03 -6.61 -1.40
CA GLY A 106 -21.63 -7.89 -1.75
C GLY A 106 -20.59 -8.99 -1.98
N VAL A 107 -20.68 -9.66 -3.14
CA VAL A 107 -19.86 -10.81 -3.51
C VAL A 107 -19.02 -10.51 -4.75
N PHE A 108 -17.72 -10.72 -4.67
CA PHE A 108 -16.83 -10.81 -5.82
C PHE A 108 -16.62 -12.26 -6.23
N ARG A 109 -16.53 -12.50 -7.54
CA ARG A 109 -16.37 -13.84 -8.12
C ARG A 109 -15.18 -13.90 -9.06
N SER A 110 -14.41 -15.00 -8.97
CA SER A 110 -13.40 -15.38 -9.97
C SER A 110 -13.67 -16.77 -10.53
N THR A 111 -13.51 -16.92 -11.85
CA THR A 111 -13.65 -18.20 -12.57
C THR A 111 -12.33 -18.74 -13.10
N ASN A 112 -11.22 -18.06 -12.80
CA ASN A 112 -9.90 -18.35 -13.34
C ASN A 112 -8.82 -18.35 -12.25
N ARG A 113 -9.10 -19.01 -11.13
CA ARG A 113 -8.17 -19.19 -9.99
C ARG A 113 -7.62 -17.86 -9.45
N GLY A 114 -8.50 -16.87 -9.36
CA GLY A 114 -8.20 -15.56 -8.79
C GLY A 114 -7.55 -14.58 -9.77
N VAL A 115 -7.22 -14.95 -11.02
CA VAL A 115 -6.51 -14.04 -11.94
C VAL A 115 -7.32 -12.79 -12.27
N SER A 116 -8.66 -12.91 -12.34
CA SER A 116 -9.55 -11.77 -12.47
C SER A 116 -10.81 -11.98 -11.65
N TRP A 117 -11.39 -10.87 -11.18
CA TRP A 117 -12.58 -10.85 -10.34
C TRP A 117 -13.62 -9.91 -10.91
N THR A 118 -14.89 -10.26 -10.74
CA THR A 118 -16.04 -9.45 -11.13
C THR A 118 -17.06 -9.44 -10.02
N ALA A 119 -17.71 -8.30 -9.77
CA ALA A 119 -18.84 -8.23 -8.85
C ALA A 119 -19.97 -9.16 -9.31
N ALA A 120 -20.58 -9.87 -8.37
CA ALA A 120 -21.52 -10.96 -8.59
C ALA A 120 -22.82 -10.73 -7.78
N ASN A 121 -23.39 -9.53 -7.93
CA ASN A 121 -24.42 -8.99 -7.03
C ASN A 121 -25.85 -9.01 -7.58
N THR A 122 -26.09 -9.61 -8.74
CA THR A 122 -27.46 -9.63 -9.30
C THR A 122 -28.42 -10.37 -8.38
N GLY A 123 -29.40 -9.64 -7.82
CA GLY A 123 -30.37 -10.18 -6.86
C GLY A 123 -29.93 -10.13 -5.39
N LEU A 124 -28.67 -9.74 -5.12
CA LEU A 124 -28.27 -9.19 -3.82
C LEU A 124 -28.71 -7.71 -3.78
N GLY A 125 -29.08 -7.21 -2.60
CA GLY A 125 -29.46 -5.79 -2.46
C GLY A 125 -28.25 -4.87 -2.67
N ASP A 126 -28.51 -3.57 -2.86
CA ASP A 126 -27.44 -2.57 -2.87
C ASP A 126 -26.79 -2.49 -1.47
N PHE A 127 -25.47 -2.30 -1.40
CA PHE A 127 -24.70 -2.19 -0.16
C PHE A 127 -24.86 -3.38 0.81
N THR A 128 -24.89 -4.60 0.26
CA THR A 128 -25.09 -5.82 1.06
C THR A 128 -23.80 -6.25 1.74
N GLN A 129 -23.77 -6.18 3.07
CA GLN A 129 -22.77 -6.84 3.90
C GLN A 129 -22.92 -8.36 3.80
N VAL A 130 -21.84 -9.06 3.45
CA VAL A 130 -21.78 -10.53 3.36
C VAL A 130 -20.83 -11.05 4.44
N SER A 131 -21.39 -11.39 5.60
CA SER A 131 -20.63 -11.78 6.80
C SER A 131 -20.10 -13.22 6.74
N CYS A 132 -20.76 -14.10 5.99
CA CYS A 132 -20.39 -15.52 5.90
C CYS A 132 -20.91 -16.18 4.62
N MET A 133 -20.27 -17.27 4.20
CA MET A 133 -20.68 -18.03 3.01
C MET A 133 -20.54 -19.54 3.23
N ALA A 134 -21.41 -20.32 2.60
CA ALA A 134 -21.34 -21.78 2.56
C ALA A 134 -21.68 -22.31 1.17
N ILE A 135 -21.20 -23.53 0.87
CA ILE A 135 -21.47 -24.25 -0.37
C ILE A 135 -21.97 -25.64 0.01
N ASN A 136 -23.05 -26.09 -0.64
CA ASN A 136 -23.56 -27.44 -0.43
C ASN A 136 -23.00 -28.44 -1.46
N GLU A 137 -23.33 -29.72 -1.28
CA GLU A 137 -22.92 -30.83 -2.17
C GLU A 137 -23.36 -30.67 -3.64
N GLN A 138 -24.28 -29.74 -3.96
CA GLN A 138 -24.71 -29.44 -5.33
C GLN A 138 -24.04 -28.18 -5.90
N ASP A 139 -22.99 -27.65 -5.26
CA ASP A 139 -22.33 -26.38 -5.60
C ASP A 139 -23.27 -25.16 -5.53
N HIS A 140 -24.39 -25.25 -4.80
CA HIS A 140 -25.23 -24.09 -4.52
C HIS A 140 -24.55 -23.24 -3.45
N LEU A 141 -24.47 -21.94 -3.73
CA LEU A 141 -23.86 -20.97 -2.83
C LEU A 141 -24.91 -20.35 -1.93
N TYR A 142 -24.54 -20.12 -0.68
CA TYR A 142 -25.36 -19.43 0.31
C TYR A 142 -24.53 -18.30 0.90
N ALA A 143 -25.08 -17.10 0.90
CA ALA A 143 -24.49 -15.91 1.50
C ALA A 143 -25.35 -15.48 2.69
N GLY A 144 -24.75 -15.46 3.88
CA GLY A 144 -25.33 -14.84 5.05
C GLY A 144 -25.05 -13.34 5.04
N THR A 145 -26.11 -12.55 5.15
CA THR A 145 -26.05 -11.09 5.01
C THR A 145 -26.72 -10.39 6.19
N SER A 146 -26.57 -9.07 6.26
CA SER A 146 -27.32 -8.23 7.21
C SER A 146 -28.84 -8.32 7.03
N ASN A 147 -29.32 -8.75 5.86
CA ASN A 147 -30.73 -8.85 5.50
C ASN A 147 -31.24 -10.30 5.38
N GLY A 148 -30.47 -11.28 5.82
CA GLY A 148 -30.84 -12.70 5.80
C GLY A 148 -29.96 -13.56 4.89
N VAL A 149 -30.46 -14.73 4.52
CA VAL A 149 -29.75 -15.72 3.69
C VAL A 149 -30.15 -15.58 2.23
N TYR A 150 -29.17 -15.44 1.36
CA TYR A 150 -29.33 -15.47 -0.09
C TYR A 150 -28.73 -16.74 -0.68
N ARG A 151 -29.39 -17.31 -1.68
CA ARG A 151 -28.93 -18.52 -2.38
C ARG A 151 -28.70 -18.27 -3.86
N SER A 152 -27.61 -18.82 -4.38
CA SER A 152 -27.36 -18.93 -5.83
C SER A 152 -27.23 -20.40 -6.25
N THR A 153 -27.99 -20.79 -7.26
CA THR A 153 -27.95 -22.14 -7.87
C THR A 153 -27.24 -22.14 -9.22
N ASN A 154 -26.63 -21.01 -9.61
CA ASN A 154 -26.00 -20.82 -10.91
C ASN A 154 -24.56 -20.27 -10.79
N ASN A 155 -23.85 -20.68 -9.74
CA ASN A 155 -22.45 -20.30 -9.47
C ASN A 155 -22.27 -18.77 -9.32
N GLY A 156 -23.16 -18.12 -8.57
CA GLY A 156 -23.08 -16.71 -8.21
C GLY A 156 -23.45 -15.75 -9.35
N VAL A 157 -24.06 -16.23 -10.44
CA VAL A 157 -24.56 -15.33 -11.50
C VAL A 157 -25.76 -14.53 -11.01
N SER A 158 -26.64 -15.14 -10.22
CA SER A 158 -27.75 -14.45 -9.56
C SER A 158 -28.09 -15.08 -8.21
N TRP A 159 -28.70 -14.28 -7.35
CA TRP A 159 -29.07 -14.63 -5.98
C TRP A 159 -30.57 -14.45 -5.73
N ALA A 160 -31.12 -15.27 -4.82
CA ALA A 160 -32.50 -15.17 -4.36
C ALA A 160 -32.54 -15.24 -2.83
N LEU A 161 -33.34 -14.38 -2.21
CA LEU A 161 -33.56 -14.38 -0.76
C LEU A 161 -34.31 -15.66 -0.35
N VAL A 162 -33.76 -16.39 0.63
CA VAL A 162 -34.28 -17.66 1.15
C VAL A 162 -34.31 -17.62 2.68
N SER A 163 -35.09 -16.68 3.24
CA SER A 163 -35.10 -16.37 4.69
C SER A 163 -36.45 -16.62 5.37
N SER A 164 -37.33 -17.45 4.77
CA SER A 164 -38.66 -17.69 5.35
C SER A 164 -38.57 -18.41 6.69
N GLY A 165 -39.10 -17.83 7.76
CA GLY A 165 -39.04 -18.38 9.12
C GLY A 165 -37.87 -17.86 9.97
N LEU A 166 -36.98 -17.05 9.40
CA LEU A 166 -36.01 -16.24 10.16
C LEU A 166 -36.69 -14.99 10.77
N PRO A 167 -36.13 -14.39 11.84
CA PRO A 167 -36.67 -13.17 12.42
C PRO A 167 -36.51 -11.99 11.45
N GLU A 168 -37.31 -10.94 11.62
CA GLU A 168 -37.29 -9.71 10.80
C GLU A 168 -36.56 -8.55 11.50
N GLY A 169 -36.14 -7.54 10.72
CA GLY A 169 -35.49 -6.33 11.23
C GLY A 169 -34.06 -6.56 11.71
N ASP A 170 -33.65 -5.85 12.76
CA ASP A 170 -32.27 -5.91 13.26
C ASP A 170 -31.85 -7.30 13.76
N GLN A 171 -32.82 -8.19 14.00
CA GLN A 171 -32.57 -9.56 14.44
C GLN A 171 -32.20 -10.51 13.29
N THR A 172 -32.39 -10.11 12.02
CA THR A 172 -32.16 -10.96 10.84
C THR A 172 -30.68 -11.16 10.51
N ASN A 173 -29.79 -10.29 10.99
CA ASN A 173 -28.36 -10.32 10.65
C ASN A 173 -27.75 -11.73 10.80
N ILE A 174 -27.21 -12.28 9.71
CA ILE A 174 -26.63 -13.62 9.70
C ILE A 174 -25.13 -13.53 10.02
N GLU A 175 -24.73 -14.08 11.16
CA GLU A 175 -23.35 -14.00 11.67
C GLU A 175 -22.53 -15.26 11.34
N ALA A 176 -23.19 -16.41 11.19
CA ALA A 176 -22.57 -17.66 10.81
C ALA A 176 -23.53 -18.56 10.01
N ILE A 177 -22.98 -19.35 9.09
CA ILE A 177 -23.70 -20.37 8.33
C ILE A 177 -22.86 -21.64 8.20
N ALA A 178 -23.50 -22.79 8.31
CA ALA A 178 -22.92 -24.09 7.97
C ALA A 178 -23.95 -25.02 7.33
N VAL A 179 -23.46 -26.01 6.60
CA VAL A 179 -24.26 -27.05 5.96
C VAL A 179 -23.62 -28.42 6.21
N ASN A 180 -24.42 -29.42 6.53
CA ASN A 180 -23.94 -30.80 6.68
C ASN A 180 -24.10 -31.60 5.37
N LEU A 181 -23.53 -32.81 5.33
CA LEU A 181 -23.60 -33.72 4.18
C LEU A 181 -25.04 -34.13 3.80
N ASN A 182 -25.99 -34.01 4.73
CA ASN A 182 -27.42 -34.29 4.47
C ASN A 182 -28.16 -33.07 3.90
N GLY A 183 -27.49 -31.94 3.67
CA GLY A 183 -28.08 -30.70 3.17
C GLY A 183 -28.87 -29.92 4.22
N HIS A 184 -28.71 -30.23 5.51
CA HIS A 184 -29.28 -29.41 6.58
C HIS A 184 -28.40 -28.21 6.83
N PHE A 185 -29.01 -27.03 6.88
CA PHE A 185 -28.33 -25.77 7.15
C PHE A 185 -28.56 -25.32 8.58
N PHE A 186 -27.55 -24.67 9.13
CA PHE A 186 -27.59 -23.98 10.41
C PHE A 186 -27.14 -22.55 10.19
N VAL A 187 -27.93 -21.59 10.66
CA VAL A 187 -27.57 -20.18 10.66
C VAL A 187 -27.70 -19.61 12.06
N HIS A 188 -26.79 -18.73 12.42
CA HIS A 188 -26.93 -17.91 13.62
C HIS A 188 -27.37 -16.51 13.24
N THR A 189 -28.40 -16.04 13.96
CA THR A 189 -28.89 -14.67 13.92
C THR A 189 -28.78 -14.05 15.31
N ARG A 190 -29.03 -12.74 15.45
CA ARG A 190 -29.05 -12.09 16.78
C ARG A 190 -30.15 -12.62 17.72
N ASP A 191 -31.13 -13.37 17.23
CA ASP A 191 -32.16 -14.05 18.04
C ASP A 191 -31.79 -15.50 18.41
N GLY A 192 -30.75 -16.06 17.76
CA GLY A 192 -30.21 -17.39 18.04
C GLY A 192 -30.01 -18.24 16.79
N VAL A 193 -29.94 -19.56 16.97
CA VAL A 193 -29.68 -20.52 15.89
C VAL A 193 -30.98 -20.96 15.24
N TYR A 194 -30.96 -21.06 13.91
CA TYR A 194 -32.04 -21.58 13.09
C TYR A 194 -31.53 -22.71 12.19
N ARG A 195 -32.40 -23.70 11.96
CA ARG A 195 -32.13 -24.85 11.10
C ARG A 195 -33.07 -24.85 9.89
N SER A 196 -32.53 -25.20 8.73
CA SER A 196 -33.31 -25.57 7.53
C SER A 196 -32.98 -27.00 7.12
N THR A 197 -34.01 -27.74 6.68
CA THR A 197 -33.88 -29.12 6.16
C THR A 197 -34.33 -29.22 4.70
N ASP A 198 -34.66 -28.09 4.08
CA ASP A 198 -35.22 -27.97 2.74
C ASP A 198 -34.40 -27.03 1.84
N ASN A 199 -33.07 -27.04 2.04
CA ASN A 199 -32.11 -26.21 1.29
C ASN A 199 -32.35 -24.69 1.41
N GLY A 200 -32.74 -24.24 2.60
CA GLY A 200 -32.95 -22.84 2.97
C GLY A 200 -34.34 -22.29 2.63
N VAL A 201 -35.26 -23.12 2.13
CA VAL A 201 -36.61 -22.64 1.77
C VAL A 201 -37.39 -22.22 3.02
N SER A 202 -37.27 -22.96 4.12
CA SER A 202 -37.83 -22.61 5.42
C SER A 202 -36.85 -22.87 6.57
N TRP A 203 -36.99 -22.05 7.63
CA TRP A 203 -36.12 -22.08 8.81
C TRP A 203 -36.95 -22.21 10.09
N ILE A 204 -36.43 -22.99 11.04
CA ILE A 204 -37.04 -23.23 12.35
C ILE A 204 -35.99 -22.98 13.43
N LYS A 205 -36.36 -22.27 14.51
CA LYS A 205 -35.46 -21.97 15.64
C LYS A 205 -34.97 -23.26 16.30
N ALA A 206 -33.67 -23.32 16.58
CA ALA A 206 -32.92 -24.49 17.04
C ALA A 206 -31.87 -24.08 18.10
N SER A 207 -32.28 -23.24 19.07
CA SER A 207 -31.39 -22.65 20.09
C SER A 207 -31.43 -23.32 21.46
N ALA A 208 -32.16 -24.44 21.63
CA ALA A 208 -32.40 -24.99 22.96
C ALA A 208 -31.09 -25.45 23.63
N GLY A 209 -30.79 -24.92 24.82
CA GLY A 209 -29.55 -25.22 25.55
C GLY A 209 -28.39 -24.24 25.27
N LEU A 210 -28.56 -23.29 24.34
CA LEU A 210 -27.64 -22.16 24.20
C LEU A 210 -28.04 -21.01 25.15
N PRO A 211 -27.08 -20.23 25.67
CA PRO A 211 -27.35 -18.98 26.37
C PRO A 211 -28.08 -17.97 25.48
N GLU A 212 -28.98 -17.16 26.07
CA GLU A 212 -29.69 -16.10 25.33
C GLU A 212 -28.72 -15.04 24.77
N SER A 213 -27.59 -14.80 25.45
CA SER A 213 -26.53 -13.88 25.03
C SER A 213 -25.49 -14.51 24.09
N ALA A 214 -25.67 -15.76 23.64
CA ALA A 214 -24.70 -16.41 22.77
C ALA A 214 -24.71 -15.82 21.36
N SER A 215 -23.61 -15.14 20.99
CA SER A 215 -23.30 -14.82 19.59
C SER A 215 -22.38 -15.91 19.04
N ILE A 216 -22.79 -16.60 17.97
CA ILE A 216 -22.03 -17.67 17.34
C ILE A 216 -21.33 -17.13 16.11
N ARG A 217 -20.00 -17.16 16.13
CA ARG A 217 -19.18 -16.66 15.02
C ARG A 217 -18.85 -17.74 14.00
N ARG A 218 -18.80 -19.01 14.43
CA ARG A 218 -18.39 -20.15 13.61
C ARG A 218 -19.13 -21.42 14.00
N PHE A 219 -19.43 -22.23 12.98
CA PHE A 219 -19.88 -23.60 13.14
C PHE A 219 -18.86 -24.56 12.55
N ALA A 220 -18.80 -25.78 13.08
CA ALA A 220 -18.15 -26.92 12.44
C ALA A 220 -19.01 -28.17 12.60
N ILE A 221 -18.89 -29.11 11.67
CA ILE A 221 -19.67 -30.34 11.68
C ILE A 221 -18.73 -31.50 11.41
N ASN A 222 -18.65 -32.46 12.34
CA ASN A 222 -17.78 -33.63 12.21
C ASN A 222 -18.44 -34.72 11.34
N SER A 223 -17.70 -35.79 11.03
CA SER A 223 -18.19 -36.87 10.18
C SER A 223 -19.40 -37.61 10.76
N ASN A 224 -19.52 -37.61 12.10
CA ASN A 224 -20.63 -38.19 12.85
C ASN A 224 -21.91 -37.30 12.83
N GLY A 225 -21.85 -36.11 12.23
CA GLY A 225 -22.96 -35.16 12.15
C GLY A 225 -23.18 -34.34 13.42
N SER A 226 -22.24 -34.38 14.38
CA SER A 226 -22.24 -33.49 15.53
C SER A 226 -21.85 -32.08 15.10
N ILE A 227 -22.58 -31.09 15.61
CA ILE A 227 -22.42 -29.69 15.24
C ILE A 227 -21.80 -28.95 16.42
N PHE A 228 -20.69 -28.28 16.17
CA PHE A 228 -19.98 -27.46 17.12
C PHE A 228 -20.26 -25.99 16.81
N ALA A 229 -20.61 -25.22 17.83
CA ALA A 229 -20.85 -23.79 17.76
C ALA A 229 -19.88 -23.06 18.67
N GLY A 230 -19.07 -22.19 18.07
CA GLY A 230 -18.10 -21.36 18.79
C GLY A 230 -18.71 -19.99 19.08
N THR A 231 -18.72 -19.62 20.35
CA THR A 231 -19.37 -18.37 20.80
C THR A 231 -18.37 -17.26 21.11
N LEU A 232 -18.85 -16.01 21.07
CA LEU A 232 -18.18 -14.87 21.69
C LEU A 232 -18.43 -14.89 23.20
N GLY A 233 -17.40 -15.16 23.98
CA GLY A 233 -17.40 -15.03 25.45
C GLY A 233 -17.98 -16.20 26.23
N HIS A 234 -18.48 -17.26 25.59
CA HIS A 234 -19.13 -18.40 26.29
C HIS A 234 -18.65 -19.79 25.83
N SER A 235 -17.47 -19.88 25.18
CA SER A 235 -16.81 -21.13 24.73
C SER A 235 -17.58 -21.95 23.68
N VAL A 236 -17.25 -23.23 23.52
CA VAL A 236 -17.80 -24.15 22.51
C VAL A 236 -19.05 -24.86 23.02
N TYR A 237 -20.07 -25.00 22.16
CA TYR A 237 -21.27 -25.82 22.38
C TYR A 237 -21.35 -26.90 21.31
N CYS A 238 -21.91 -28.06 21.66
CA CYS A 238 -22.09 -29.18 20.75
C CYS A 238 -23.54 -29.66 20.73
N SER A 239 -24.04 -29.99 19.54
CA SER A 239 -25.31 -30.67 19.33
C SER A 239 -25.11 -31.97 18.55
N VAL A 240 -25.63 -33.06 19.09
CA VAL A 240 -25.59 -34.40 18.47
C VAL A 240 -26.93 -34.81 17.84
N ASN A 241 -27.93 -33.92 17.88
CA ASN A 241 -29.31 -34.15 17.45
C ASN A 241 -29.77 -33.07 16.47
N ASN A 242 -28.88 -32.66 15.55
CA ASN A 242 -29.15 -31.65 14.53
C ASN A 242 -29.66 -30.32 15.11
N GLY A 243 -29.16 -29.85 16.24
CA GLY A 243 -29.54 -28.56 16.83
C GLY A 243 -30.83 -28.58 17.67
N ASP A 244 -31.45 -29.75 17.88
CA ASP A 244 -32.62 -29.83 18.77
C ASP A 244 -32.26 -29.53 20.23
N SER A 245 -31.02 -29.83 20.65
CA SER A 245 -30.43 -29.35 21.91
C SER A 245 -28.92 -29.19 21.83
N TRP A 246 -28.38 -28.26 22.61
CA TRP A 246 -26.95 -27.94 22.71
C TRP A 246 -26.41 -28.17 24.12
N VAL A 247 -25.15 -28.63 24.20
CA VAL A 247 -24.43 -28.89 25.46
C VAL A 247 -23.08 -28.18 25.41
N SER A 248 -22.71 -27.51 26.50
CA SER A 248 -21.42 -26.83 26.60
C SER A 248 -20.24 -27.82 26.67
N LYS A 249 -19.13 -27.47 26.01
CA LYS A 249 -17.92 -28.27 25.80
C LYS A 249 -16.66 -27.43 26.11
N THR A 250 -16.46 -27.10 27.38
CA THR A 250 -15.46 -26.08 27.81
C THR A 250 -14.20 -26.65 28.45
N THR A 251 -14.13 -27.95 28.78
CA THR A 251 -13.02 -28.51 29.55
C THR A 251 -11.68 -28.30 28.85
N GLY A 252 -10.76 -27.55 29.46
CA GLY A 252 -9.43 -27.27 28.90
C GLY A 252 -9.35 -26.05 27.97
N LEU A 253 -10.48 -25.36 27.74
CA LEU A 253 -10.50 -24.01 27.15
C LEU A 253 -10.41 -22.95 28.25
N PRO A 254 -9.88 -21.75 27.96
CA PRO A 254 -9.90 -20.64 28.92
C PRO A 254 -11.34 -20.15 29.13
N GLU A 255 -11.62 -19.66 30.34
CA GLU A 255 -12.89 -19.00 30.63
C GLU A 255 -13.08 -17.79 29.69
N GLU A 256 -14.31 -17.61 29.22
CA GLU A 256 -14.73 -16.48 28.36
C GLU A 256 -13.96 -16.28 27.05
N SER A 257 -13.37 -17.34 26.49
CA SER A 257 -12.67 -17.25 25.19
C SER A 257 -13.60 -17.01 24.00
N TRP A 258 -13.12 -16.21 23.04
CA TRP A 258 -13.77 -16.01 21.75
C TRP A 258 -13.29 -17.06 20.76
N ILE A 259 -14.22 -17.80 20.14
CA ILE A 259 -13.88 -18.79 19.12
C ILE A 259 -13.95 -18.14 17.73
N ASN A 260 -12.81 -17.99 17.08
CA ASN A 260 -12.67 -17.31 15.78
C ASN A 260 -12.69 -18.26 14.58
N GLY A 261 -12.38 -19.53 14.78
CA GLY A 261 -12.27 -20.52 13.72
C GLY A 261 -12.36 -21.95 14.23
N PHE A 262 -12.80 -22.84 13.35
CA PHE A 262 -12.73 -24.29 13.55
C PHE A 262 -12.14 -24.96 12.32
N ALA A 263 -11.49 -26.09 12.53
CA ALA A 263 -11.17 -27.06 11.50
C ALA A 263 -11.32 -28.48 12.07
N ILE A 264 -11.69 -29.43 11.21
CA ILE A 264 -11.82 -30.84 11.59
C ILE A 264 -11.01 -31.66 10.59
N ASN A 265 -10.12 -32.50 11.08
CA ASN A 265 -9.30 -33.36 10.22
C ASN A 265 -10.01 -34.69 9.89
N ALA A 266 -9.38 -35.51 9.05
CA ALA A 266 -9.93 -36.80 8.63
C ALA A 266 -10.06 -37.83 9.78
N ASP A 267 -9.38 -37.61 10.91
CA ASP A 267 -9.48 -38.43 12.12
C ASP A 267 -10.55 -37.91 13.11
N ASP A 268 -11.37 -36.93 12.69
CA ASP A 268 -12.33 -36.19 13.52
C ASP A 268 -11.69 -35.47 14.74
N HIS A 269 -10.39 -35.19 14.69
CA HIS A 269 -9.80 -34.24 15.63
C HIS A 269 -10.30 -32.84 15.31
N ILE A 270 -10.82 -32.17 16.34
CA ILE A 270 -11.42 -30.85 16.23
C ILE A 270 -10.41 -29.83 16.70
N PHE A 271 -10.17 -28.82 15.88
CA PHE A 271 -9.33 -27.69 16.21
C PHE A 271 -10.20 -26.45 16.33
N ALA A 272 -10.00 -25.68 17.39
CA ALA A 272 -10.66 -24.41 17.62
C ALA A 272 -9.59 -23.35 17.88
N CYS A 273 -9.68 -22.18 17.25
CA CYS A 273 -8.78 -21.07 17.54
C CYS A 273 -9.50 -19.92 18.26
N THR A 274 -8.78 -19.31 19.20
CA THR A 274 -9.12 -18.07 19.91
C THR A 274 -8.15 -16.97 19.50
N ASP A 275 -8.31 -15.76 20.05
CA ASP A 275 -7.32 -14.70 19.87
C ASP A 275 -5.92 -15.16 20.32
N ASP A 276 -5.82 -15.91 21.41
CA ASP A 276 -4.51 -16.26 21.99
C ASP A 276 -3.93 -17.60 21.53
N ALA A 277 -4.77 -18.53 21.03
CA ALA A 277 -4.35 -19.91 20.91
C ALA A 277 -5.17 -20.80 19.97
N VAL A 278 -4.56 -21.90 19.55
CA VAL A 278 -5.23 -23.05 18.94
C VAL A 278 -5.36 -24.15 19.99
N TYR A 279 -6.54 -24.76 20.04
CA TYR A 279 -6.88 -25.88 20.90
C TYR A 279 -7.30 -27.07 20.05
N ARG A 280 -6.89 -28.27 20.46
CA ARG A 280 -7.25 -29.53 19.82
C ARG A 280 -8.05 -30.41 20.79
N SER A 281 -9.16 -30.96 20.30
CA SER A 281 -9.88 -32.07 20.94
C SER A 281 -9.75 -33.33 20.10
N THR A 282 -9.63 -34.47 20.78
CA THR A 282 -9.58 -35.81 20.18
C THR A 282 -10.71 -36.70 20.71
N ASP A 283 -11.72 -36.10 21.34
CA ASP A 283 -12.80 -36.74 22.09
C ASP A 283 -14.14 -36.00 21.88
N ASP A 284 -14.42 -35.61 20.62
CA ASP A 284 -15.66 -34.93 20.22
C ASP A 284 -15.98 -33.66 21.05
N GLY A 285 -14.93 -32.92 21.39
CA GLY A 285 -14.99 -31.65 22.13
C GLY A 285 -15.14 -31.81 23.65
N ASP A 286 -15.11 -33.04 24.20
CA ASP A 286 -15.21 -33.24 25.65
C ASP A 286 -14.04 -32.61 26.42
N SER A 287 -12.84 -32.63 25.84
CA SER A 287 -11.66 -31.95 26.37
C SER A 287 -10.78 -31.34 25.29
N TRP A 288 -10.10 -30.25 25.67
CA TRP A 288 -9.28 -29.45 24.77
C TRP A 288 -7.85 -29.29 25.29
N GLN A 289 -6.88 -29.40 24.38
CA GLN A 289 -5.47 -29.19 24.65
C GLN A 289 -4.92 -28.07 23.78
N GLN A 290 -4.24 -27.09 24.40
CA GLN A 290 -3.55 -26.02 23.68
C GLN A 290 -2.39 -26.57 22.83
N VAL A 291 -2.28 -26.11 21.58
CA VAL A 291 -1.31 -26.58 20.57
C VAL A 291 -0.72 -25.38 19.79
N ASN A 292 0.26 -24.70 20.39
CA ASN A 292 0.76 -23.39 19.93
C ASN A 292 2.28 -23.26 19.76
N THR A 293 3.06 -24.34 19.80
CA THR A 293 4.54 -24.19 19.80
C THR A 293 4.99 -23.44 18.55
N ASN A 294 5.78 -22.37 18.73
CA ASN A 294 6.25 -21.45 17.69
C ASN A 294 5.20 -20.54 17.02
N LEU A 295 3.97 -20.45 17.54
CA LEU A 295 3.15 -19.27 17.29
C LEU A 295 3.72 -18.07 18.05
N PRO A 296 3.55 -16.84 17.53
CA PRO A 296 3.97 -15.65 18.26
C PRO A 296 3.20 -15.54 19.57
N GLU A 297 3.81 -14.93 20.58
CA GLU A 297 3.08 -14.50 21.76
C GLU A 297 1.98 -13.54 21.31
N SER A 298 0.75 -13.73 21.83
CA SER A 298 -0.40 -12.92 21.44
C SER A 298 -0.73 -12.97 19.92
N PRO A 299 -1.01 -14.15 19.34
CA PRO A 299 -1.09 -14.35 17.90
C PRO A 299 -2.32 -13.75 17.22
N TYR A 300 -3.39 -13.42 17.94
CA TYR A 300 -4.67 -12.95 17.38
C TYR A 300 -5.13 -13.75 16.17
N ILE A 301 -5.53 -14.98 16.42
CA ILE A 301 -5.87 -15.90 15.34
C ILE A 301 -7.30 -15.60 14.87
N HIS A 302 -7.44 -15.19 13.62
CA HIS A 302 -8.74 -14.84 13.02
C HIS A 302 -9.40 -15.98 12.26
N THR A 303 -8.60 -16.89 11.72
CA THR A 303 -9.09 -17.95 10.85
C THR A 303 -8.21 -19.18 10.97
N LEU A 304 -8.83 -20.34 10.75
CA LEU A 304 -8.22 -21.66 10.81
C LEU A 304 -8.77 -22.48 9.65
N ALA A 305 -7.89 -23.15 8.93
CA ALA A 305 -8.25 -24.02 7.81
C ALA A 305 -7.38 -25.28 7.84
N ILE A 306 -7.85 -26.34 7.18
CA ILE A 306 -7.13 -27.60 7.06
C ILE A 306 -7.22 -28.14 5.64
N ASN A 307 -6.08 -28.52 5.06
CA ASN A 307 -6.03 -29.09 3.71
C ASN A 307 -6.38 -30.59 3.71
N SER A 308 -6.49 -31.17 2.52
CA SER A 308 -6.85 -32.59 2.31
C SER A 308 -5.85 -33.59 2.89
N VAL A 309 -4.60 -33.18 3.12
CA VAL A 309 -3.56 -34.03 3.71
C VAL A 309 -3.41 -33.85 5.22
N GLY A 310 -4.17 -32.92 5.81
CA GLY A 310 -4.24 -32.69 7.26
C GLY A 310 -3.36 -31.56 7.78
N ASP A 311 -2.71 -30.77 6.92
CA ASP A 311 -1.94 -29.60 7.35
C ASP A 311 -2.89 -28.47 7.77
N LEU A 312 -2.63 -27.90 8.94
CA LEU A 312 -3.38 -26.81 9.51
C LEU A 312 -2.77 -25.47 9.12
N PHE A 313 -3.62 -24.50 8.84
CA PHE A 313 -3.24 -23.12 8.55
C PHE A 313 -3.98 -22.18 9.48
N VAL A 314 -3.26 -21.28 10.13
CA VAL A 314 -3.85 -20.19 10.92
C VAL A 314 -3.47 -18.85 10.34
N GLY A 315 -4.48 -18.01 10.17
CA GLY A 315 -4.31 -16.60 9.84
C GLY A 315 -4.26 -15.76 11.11
N THR A 316 -3.24 -14.94 11.24
CA THR A 316 -3.02 -14.03 12.36
C THR A 316 -3.07 -12.58 11.90
N TYR A 317 -3.00 -11.63 12.84
CA TYR A 317 -2.79 -10.22 12.50
C TYR A 317 -1.45 -9.93 11.82
N LYS A 318 -0.43 -10.79 12.00
CA LYS A 318 0.91 -10.60 11.44
C LYS A 318 1.07 -11.27 10.07
N SER A 319 0.67 -12.53 9.98
CA SER A 319 0.92 -13.40 8.82
C SER A 319 0.15 -14.72 8.94
N ILE A 320 0.49 -15.68 8.08
CA ILE A 320 -0.06 -17.05 8.12
C ILE A 320 0.98 -18.03 8.67
N PHE A 321 0.52 -18.99 9.47
CA PHE A 321 1.34 -20.08 10.00
C PHE A 321 0.76 -21.42 9.60
N CYS A 322 1.63 -22.41 9.41
CA CYS A 322 1.28 -23.77 9.02
C CYS A 322 1.81 -24.79 10.04
N SER A 323 1.01 -25.82 10.34
CA SER A 323 1.41 -26.98 11.14
C SER A 323 1.09 -28.27 10.38
N ILE A 324 2.09 -29.15 10.32
CA ILE A 324 2.00 -30.48 9.69
C ILE A 324 1.92 -31.62 10.72
N ASP A 325 1.86 -31.26 12.01
CA ASP A 325 1.92 -32.20 13.14
C ASP A 325 0.74 -32.00 14.11
N ASN A 326 -0.46 -31.73 13.55
CA ASN A 326 -1.71 -31.53 14.29
C ASN A 326 -1.59 -30.42 15.37
N GLY A 327 -0.99 -29.29 14.99
CA GLY A 327 -0.87 -28.07 15.80
C GLY A 327 0.31 -28.09 16.78
N VAL A 328 1.08 -29.18 16.86
CA VAL A 328 2.15 -29.28 17.87
C VAL A 328 3.23 -28.23 17.60
N ARG A 329 3.63 -28.00 16.35
CA ARG A 329 4.56 -26.94 15.93
C ARG A 329 4.01 -26.17 14.74
N TRP A 330 4.24 -24.86 14.77
CA TRP A 330 3.86 -23.93 13.73
C TRP A 330 5.08 -23.32 13.03
N ILE A 331 4.98 -23.12 11.73
CA ILE A 331 6.00 -22.50 10.89
C ILE A 331 5.36 -21.30 10.20
N GLU A 332 5.98 -20.14 10.31
CA GLU A 332 5.52 -18.93 9.61
C GLU A 332 5.71 -19.07 8.09
N LYS A 333 4.69 -18.70 7.31
CA LYS A 333 4.58 -18.92 5.87
C LYS A 333 4.29 -17.62 5.12
N LYS A 334 5.11 -16.57 5.37
CA LYS A 334 4.82 -15.20 4.92
C LYS A 334 5.38 -14.77 3.57
N SER A 335 6.26 -15.56 2.94
CA SER A 335 6.97 -15.13 1.75
C SER A 335 6.02 -14.69 0.63
N GLY A 336 6.17 -13.46 0.13
CA GLY A 336 5.33 -12.90 -0.92
C GLY A 336 3.98 -12.30 -0.46
N LEU A 337 3.60 -12.44 0.82
CA LEU A 337 2.44 -11.74 1.39
C LEU A 337 2.79 -10.28 1.60
N THR A 338 2.46 -9.40 0.65
CA THR A 338 2.75 -7.97 0.76
C THR A 338 1.64 -7.17 1.45
N GLY A 339 0.81 -7.82 2.25
CA GLY A 339 -0.42 -7.27 2.84
C GLY A 339 -0.23 -6.26 3.97
N ILE A 340 1.02 -5.87 4.27
CA ILE A 340 1.34 -4.87 5.29
C ILE A 340 0.98 -3.47 4.78
N ASN A 341 0.35 -2.69 5.65
CA ASN A 341 -0.05 -1.32 5.39
C ASN A 341 1.03 -0.34 5.84
N ILE A 342 1.75 0.27 4.90
CA ILE A 342 2.85 1.17 5.23
C ILE A 342 2.32 2.57 5.53
N LYS A 343 2.51 3.00 6.78
CA LYS A 343 2.03 4.30 7.30
C LYS A 343 3.06 5.40 7.12
N GLU A 344 4.32 5.13 7.47
CA GLU A 344 5.39 6.12 7.40
C GLU A 344 6.74 5.46 7.12
N PHE A 345 7.64 6.21 6.48
CA PHE A 345 9.05 5.86 6.41
C PHE A 345 9.93 6.91 7.05
N VAL A 346 11.03 6.44 7.64
CA VAL A 346 12.20 7.27 7.92
C VAL A 346 13.45 6.57 7.41
N ALA A 347 14.43 7.36 6.97
CA ALA A 347 15.73 6.86 6.56
C ALA A 347 16.82 7.49 7.41
N ASN A 348 17.79 6.69 7.84
CA ASN A 348 18.97 7.20 8.52
C ASN A 348 20.04 7.66 7.52
N SER A 349 21.08 8.33 8.03
CA SER A 349 22.19 8.86 7.21
C SER A 349 22.99 7.80 6.46
N SER A 350 22.91 6.52 6.87
CA SER A 350 23.53 5.40 6.16
C SER A 350 22.71 4.87 4.98
N GLY A 351 21.47 5.37 4.79
CA GLY A 351 20.54 4.87 3.78
C GLY A 351 19.70 3.67 4.24
N THR A 352 19.78 3.28 5.52
CA THR A 352 18.87 2.28 6.08
C THR A 352 17.48 2.90 6.22
N VAL A 353 16.47 2.19 5.73
CA VAL A 353 15.07 2.61 5.75
C VAL A 353 14.30 1.82 6.81
N PHE A 354 13.43 2.52 7.52
CA PHE A 354 12.48 1.97 8.48
C PHE A 354 11.07 2.30 7.99
N ALA A 355 10.22 1.28 7.92
CA ALA A 355 8.82 1.40 7.54
C ALA A 355 7.95 1.09 8.78
N ALA A 356 7.12 2.04 9.17
CA ALA A 356 6.10 1.83 10.19
C ALA A 356 4.80 1.31 9.58
N ALA A 357 4.17 0.40 10.31
CA ALA A 357 2.90 -0.22 9.99
C ALA A 357 2.15 -0.59 11.28
N TRP A 358 0.94 -1.13 11.11
CA TRP A 358 0.14 -1.61 12.24
C TRP A 358 0.78 -2.79 12.97
N GLU A 359 1.41 -3.67 12.20
CA GLU A 359 2.15 -4.85 12.65
C GLU A 359 3.48 -4.47 13.34
N GLY A 360 3.91 -3.20 13.23
CA GLY A 360 5.10 -2.64 13.86
C GLY A 360 6.07 -2.05 12.85
N ILE A 361 7.37 -2.22 13.06
CA ILE A 361 8.44 -1.55 12.33
C ILE A 361 9.28 -2.58 11.57
N PHE A 362 9.54 -2.29 10.30
CA PHE A 362 10.36 -3.10 9.41
C PHE A 362 11.58 -2.32 8.96
N ARG A 363 12.76 -2.93 9.04
CA ARG A 363 14.03 -2.30 8.64
C ARG A 363 14.59 -2.96 7.40
N SER A 364 15.03 -2.14 6.44
CA SER A 364 15.86 -2.57 5.31
C SER A 364 17.16 -1.77 5.27
N ALA A 365 18.29 -2.47 5.31
CA ALA A 365 19.64 -1.90 5.19
C ALA A 365 20.30 -2.24 3.86
N ASP A 366 19.57 -2.92 2.97
CA ASP A 366 20.08 -3.51 1.74
C ASP A 366 19.19 -3.12 0.57
N PHE A 367 18.75 -1.86 0.55
CA PHE A 367 18.11 -1.31 -0.63
C PHE A 367 16.75 -2.00 -0.91
N GLY A 368 16.04 -2.49 0.11
CA GLY A 368 14.78 -3.21 -0.03
C GLY A 368 14.92 -4.65 -0.54
N ASN A 369 16.13 -5.22 -0.60
CA ASN A 369 16.31 -6.62 -0.98
C ASN A 369 15.89 -7.58 0.14
N SER A 370 15.90 -7.11 1.39
CA SER A 370 15.30 -7.78 2.53
C SER A 370 14.73 -6.77 3.53
N TRP A 371 13.74 -7.23 4.28
CA TRP A 371 13.12 -6.49 5.37
C TRP A 371 13.11 -7.37 6.61
N ILE A 372 13.54 -6.81 7.74
CA ILE A 372 13.58 -7.48 9.03
C ILE A 372 12.62 -6.76 9.97
N GLU A 373 11.73 -7.51 10.63
CA GLU A 373 10.89 -6.99 11.71
C GLU A 373 11.76 -6.62 12.92
N VAL A 374 11.61 -5.40 13.42
CA VAL A 374 12.44 -4.82 14.48
C VAL A 374 11.56 -4.33 15.64
N ASN A 375 10.76 -5.26 16.18
CA ASN A 375 9.68 -5.02 17.15
C ASN A 375 10.00 -5.54 18.57
N TYR A 376 11.27 -5.48 19.00
CA TYR A 376 11.64 -5.94 20.35
C TYR A 376 11.41 -4.83 21.38
N TRP A 377 10.18 -4.76 21.89
CA TRP A 377 9.77 -3.81 22.89
C TRP A 377 10.22 -4.23 24.29
N SER A 378 10.58 -3.27 25.14
CA SER A 378 11.00 -3.48 26.53
C SER A 378 9.92 -4.07 27.45
N ARG A 379 8.68 -4.17 26.96
CA ARG A 379 7.54 -4.83 27.57
C ARG A 379 6.63 -5.36 26.46
N ASP A 380 5.73 -6.26 26.80
CA ASP A 380 4.73 -6.76 25.85
C ASP A 380 3.76 -5.63 25.48
N ILE A 381 3.79 -5.22 24.21
CA ILE A 381 2.83 -4.27 23.65
C ILE A 381 1.94 -5.06 22.70
N TYR A 382 0.66 -5.05 23.03
CA TYR A 382 -0.37 -5.61 22.21
C TYR A 382 -0.70 -4.61 21.11
N TYR A 383 -0.44 -4.96 19.84
CA TYR A 383 -0.57 -4.08 18.68
C TYR A 383 0.19 -2.75 18.80
N PRO A 384 1.48 -2.71 18.40
CA PRO A 384 2.25 -1.49 18.50
C PRO A 384 1.62 -0.34 17.69
N ASN A 385 0.89 -0.65 16.60
CA ASN A 385 0.17 0.32 15.77
C ASN A 385 0.96 1.63 15.61
N VAL A 386 2.11 1.50 14.94
CA VAL A 386 3.09 2.59 14.83
C VAL A 386 2.61 3.51 13.73
N ASN A 387 2.15 4.70 14.12
CA ASN A 387 1.65 5.70 13.18
C ASN A 387 2.69 6.76 12.85
N ALA A 388 3.66 6.98 13.73
CA ALA A 388 4.66 8.02 13.57
C ALA A 388 6.08 7.49 13.82
N LEU A 389 7.03 7.86 12.96
CA LEU A 389 8.47 7.63 13.10
C LEU A 389 9.24 8.92 12.96
N ALA A 390 10.28 9.09 13.78
CA ALA A 390 11.26 10.14 13.58
C ALA A 390 12.68 9.65 13.91
N ILE A 391 13.68 10.25 13.28
CA ILE A 391 15.08 9.97 13.56
C ILE A 391 15.83 11.26 13.84
N ASN A 392 16.62 11.27 14.91
CA ASN A 392 17.44 12.43 15.27
C ASN A 392 18.83 12.37 14.62
N THR A 393 19.61 13.43 14.81
CA THR A 393 20.97 13.55 14.24
C THR A 393 21.97 12.52 14.80
N ASN A 394 21.69 11.93 15.97
CA ASN A 394 22.48 10.86 16.57
C ASN A 394 22.10 9.46 16.03
N GLY A 395 21.09 9.36 15.16
CA GLY A 395 20.58 8.09 14.66
C GLY A 395 19.63 7.37 15.63
N HIS A 396 19.18 8.03 16.69
CA HIS A 396 18.14 7.49 17.57
C HIS A 396 16.78 7.56 16.88
N LEU A 397 16.03 6.46 16.97
CA LEU A 397 14.70 6.33 16.39
C LEU A 397 13.64 6.53 17.47
N PHE A 398 12.57 7.19 17.09
CA PHE A 398 11.40 7.44 17.93
C PHE A 398 10.16 6.88 17.22
N ALA A 399 9.36 6.10 17.92
CA ALA A 399 8.15 5.49 17.41
C ALA A 399 6.95 5.92 18.26
N GLY A 400 6.01 6.63 17.63
CA GLY A 400 4.73 7.00 18.22
C GLY A 400 3.71 5.90 17.96
N THR A 401 3.16 5.34 19.03
CA THR A 401 2.16 4.28 18.98
C THR A 401 0.76 4.82 19.20
N TYR A 402 -0.25 4.08 18.75
CA TYR A 402 -1.64 4.47 18.95
C TYR A 402 -2.10 4.28 20.41
N PHE A 403 -1.65 3.29 21.17
CA PHE A 403 -2.21 3.00 22.50
C PHE A 403 -1.22 3.03 23.67
N ASP A 404 0.09 3.16 23.40
CA ASP A 404 1.08 2.81 24.42
C ASP A 404 2.23 3.82 24.60
N GLY A 405 2.10 4.96 23.91
CA GLY A 405 3.00 6.10 24.02
C GLY A 405 4.11 6.13 22.96
N ILE A 406 5.25 6.70 23.33
CA ILE A 406 6.42 6.87 22.48
C ILE A 406 7.55 5.94 22.94
N TYR A 407 8.20 5.32 21.98
CA TYR A 407 9.33 4.43 22.19
C TYR A 407 10.60 4.96 21.53
N LEU A 408 11.74 4.70 22.18
CA LEU A 408 13.08 5.08 21.73
C LEU A 408 13.90 3.83 21.43
N SER A 409 14.54 3.80 20.27
CA SER A 409 15.61 2.87 19.94
C SER A 409 16.92 3.61 19.69
N THR A 410 18.01 3.09 20.25
CA THR A 410 19.38 3.61 20.07
C THR A 410 20.29 2.66 19.29
N ASP A 411 19.73 1.54 18.81
CA ASP A 411 20.43 0.41 18.18
C ASP A 411 19.80 0.05 16.81
N ASN A 412 19.31 1.06 16.08
CA ASN A 412 18.66 0.91 14.77
C ASN A 412 17.45 -0.06 14.79
N GLY A 413 16.56 0.10 15.77
CA GLY A 413 15.34 -0.68 15.95
C GLY A 413 15.55 -2.03 16.65
N GLY A 414 16.78 -2.37 17.02
CA GLY A 414 17.07 -3.65 17.69
C GLY A 414 16.28 -3.82 18.98
N THR A 415 16.18 -2.78 19.80
CA THR A 415 15.40 -2.74 21.04
C THR A 415 14.71 -1.39 21.22
N TRP A 416 13.55 -1.40 21.85
CA TRP A 416 12.71 -0.21 22.05
C TRP A 416 12.31 -0.02 23.51
N VAL A 417 12.64 1.15 24.05
CA VAL A 417 12.34 1.53 25.45
C VAL A 417 11.25 2.60 25.47
N GLY A 418 10.21 2.39 26.27
CA GLY A 418 9.13 3.37 26.44
C GLY A 418 9.62 4.62 27.16
N ILE A 419 9.39 5.79 26.59
CA ILE A 419 9.89 7.09 27.06
C ILE A 419 8.71 8.04 27.32
N ASN A 420 7.84 7.64 28.23
CA ASN A 420 6.49 8.19 28.39
C ASN A 420 6.31 9.18 29.54
N ASN A 421 7.40 9.64 30.16
CA ASN A 421 7.30 10.53 31.31
C ASN A 421 6.75 11.90 30.90
N GLY A 422 5.65 12.33 31.52
CA GLY A 422 4.95 13.57 31.15
C GLY A 422 3.97 13.45 29.97
N LEU A 423 3.81 12.27 29.37
CA LEU A 423 2.82 12.02 28.32
C LEU A 423 1.48 11.51 28.84
N ARG A 424 1.46 10.91 30.03
CA ARG A 424 0.27 10.24 30.57
C ARG A 424 -0.73 11.23 31.15
N ASP A 425 -2.01 10.93 30.97
CA ASP A 425 -3.11 11.69 31.58
C ASP A 425 -3.33 11.30 33.06
N GLU A 426 -4.35 11.89 33.69
CA GLU A 426 -4.70 11.63 35.10
C GLU A 426 -5.19 10.18 35.37
N TRP A 427 -5.56 9.44 34.32
CA TRP A 427 -5.93 8.02 34.39
C TRP A 427 -4.76 7.10 34.02
N ASN A 428 -3.55 7.65 33.87
CA ASN A 428 -2.33 6.94 33.51
C ASN A 428 -2.34 6.35 32.09
N ASN A 429 -3.21 6.85 31.20
CA ASN A 429 -3.26 6.46 29.80
C ASN A 429 -2.31 7.31 28.96
N CYS A 430 -1.68 6.69 27.96
CA CYS A 430 -0.93 7.43 26.94
C CYS A 430 -1.87 7.87 25.82
N PRO A 431 -1.68 9.07 25.25
CA PRO A 431 -2.47 9.50 24.12
C PRO A 431 -2.05 8.77 22.84
N HIS A 432 -2.90 8.85 21.83
CA HIS A 432 -2.66 8.25 20.53
C HIS A 432 -1.80 9.18 19.69
N PHE A 433 -0.56 8.78 19.42
CA PHE A 433 0.39 9.61 18.67
C PHE A 433 0.21 9.42 17.16
N SER A 434 0.11 10.54 16.45
CA SER A 434 -0.17 10.59 15.01
C SER A 434 0.94 11.25 14.20
N ALA A 435 1.80 12.06 14.82
CA ALA A 435 2.91 12.71 14.13
C ALA A 435 4.11 12.94 15.06
N LEU A 436 5.31 12.76 14.53
CA LEU A 436 6.58 13.06 15.20
C LEU A 436 7.47 13.89 14.27
N ALA A 437 8.14 14.91 14.82
CA ALA A 437 9.18 15.63 14.09
C ALA A 437 10.31 16.05 15.04
N ILE A 438 11.53 16.13 14.50
CA ILE A 438 12.73 16.45 15.27
C ILE A 438 13.48 17.60 14.58
N ASN A 439 13.77 18.66 15.33
CA ASN A 439 14.49 19.82 14.81
C ASN A 439 16.02 19.62 14.84
N SER A 440 16.77 20.59 14.31
CA SER A 440 18.24 20.52 14.25
C SER A 440 18.93 20.48 15.63
N LYS A 441 18.20 20.86 16.70
CA LYS A 441 18.65 20.82 18.10
C LYS A 441 18.30 19.52 18.82
N ASN A 442 17.76 18.53 18.11
CA ASN A 442 17.23 17.28 18.65
C ASN A 442 16.07 17.45 19.65
N HIS A 443 15.34 18.57 19.59
CA HIS A 443 14.06 18.66 20.27
C HIS A 443 13.03 17.86 19.48
N ILE A 444 12.23 17.08 20.20
CA ILE A 444 11.25 16.18 19.62
C ILE A 444 9.86 16.77 19.88
N PHE A 445 9.06 16.86 18.83
CA PHE A 445 7.68 17.32 18.88
C PHE A 445 6.76 16.17 18.53
N ALA A 446 5.70 16.01 19.31
CA ALA A 446 4.75 14.90 19.16
C ALA A 446 3.31 15.40 19.17
N GLY A 447 2.58 15.13 18.10
CA GLY A 447 1.15 15.44 17.96
C GLY A 447 0.27 14.21 18.23
N THR A 448 -0.94 14.44 18.73
CA THR A 448 -1.90 13.37 19.07
C THR A 448 -3.22 13.47 18.30
N SER A 449 -3.95 12.36 18.24
CA SER A 449 -5.25 12.22 17.57
C SER A 449 -6.49 12.31 18.48
N GLU A 450 -7.69 12.39 17.85
CA GLU A 450 -8.99 12.82 18.41
C GLU A 450 -9.45 12.11 19.69
N PHE A 451 -9.02 10.86 19.92
CA PHE A 451 -9.50 10.06 21.05
C PHE A 451 -8.75 10.32 22.37
N SER A 452 -7.76 11.22 22.38
CA SER A 452 -6.78 11.36 23.47
C SER A 452 -6.85 12.64 24.29
N GLY A 453 -7.88 13.47 24.10
CA GLY A 453 -7.90 14.83 24.67
C GLY A 453 -6.84 15.75 24.04
N CYS A 454 -6.80 15.76 22.71
CA CYS A 454 -5.79 16.25 21.76
C CYS A 454 -4.74 17.25 22.33
N SER A 455 -3.48 16.96 22.08
CA SER A 455 -2.35 17.65 22.68
C SER A 455 -1.15 17.66 21.75
N LEU A 456 -0.29 18.66 21.96
CA LEU A 456 1.04 18.72 21.38
C LEU A 456 2.05 18.61 22.52
N PHE A 457 3.09 17.82 22.33
CA PHE A 457 4.14 17.63 23.33
C PHE A 457 5.51 17.97 22.76
N CYS A 458 6.40 18.41 23.64
CA CYS A 458 7.80 18.67 23.31
C CYS A 458 8.71 17.98 24.33
N SER A 459 9.81 17.40 23.86
CA SER A 459 10.92 16.96 24.69
C SER A 459 12.22 17.60 24.20
N THR A 460 13.03 18.07 25.16
CA THR A 460 14.34 18.70 24.90
C THR A 460 15.51 17.86 25.42
N ASP A 461 15.22 16.69 25.98
CA ASP A 461 16.16 15.79 26.65
C ASP A 461 16.11 14.35 26.08
N ASN A 462 15.90 14.26 24.76
CA ASN A 462 15.86 13.00 24.02
C ASN A 462 14.74 12.06 24.51
N GLY A 463 13.59 12.62 24.87
CA GLY A 463 12.38 11.89 25.26
C GLY A 463 12.30 11.51 26.73
N GLN A 464 13.29 11.86 27.55
CA GLN A 464 13.27 11.50 28.97
C GLN A 464 12.13 12.20 29.72
N ASN A 465 11.82 13.44 29.37
CA ASN A 465 10.69 14.18 29.88
C ASN A 465 9.95 14.89 28.75
N TRP A 466 8.62 14.88 28.84
CA TRP A 466 7.74 15.56 27.89
C TRP A 466 6.93 16.64 28.58
N GLU A 467 6.79 17.77 27.90
CA GLU A 467 5.97 18.89 28.31
C GLU A 467 4.84 19.10 27.31
N LYS A 468 3.60 19.21 27.80
CA LYS A 468 2.46 19.59 26.97
C LYS A 468 2.59 21.06 26.57
N ILE A 469 2.52 21.33 25.28
CA ILE A 469 2.55 22.67 24.68
C ILE A 469 1.23 22.93 23.94
N SER A 470 0.83 24.21 23.81
CA SER A 470 -0.41 24.60 23.14
C SER A 470 -0.13 25.35 21.85
N ALA A 471 -0.89 25.03 20.78
CA ALA A 471 -0.86 25.73 19.51
C ALA A 471 -1.72 27.01 19.47
N GLY A 472 -2.25 27.46 20.62
CA GLY A 472 -2.93 28.74 20.75
C GLY A 472 -4.46 28.72 20.67
N SER A 473 -5.09 27.55 20.56
CA SER A 473 -6.54 27.37 20.71
C SER A 473 -6.89 26.83 22.10
N GLU A 474 -8.01 27.28 22.68
CA GLU A 474 -8.62 26.67 23.88
C GLU A 474 -9.18 25.27 23.58
N TYR A 475 -9.34 24.93 22.29
CA TYR A 475 -9.77 23.63 21.80
C TYR A 475 -8.57 22.84 21.30
N ALA A 476 -8.36 21.68 21.90
CA ALA A 476 -7.42 20.65 21.53
C ALA A 476 -7.59 20.22 20.05
N GLU A 477 -6.86 20.83 19.11
CA GLU A 477 -6.89 20.41 17.71
C GLU A 477 -6.05 19.15 17.52
N THR A 478 -6.64 18.13 16.87
CA THR A 478 -5.93 16.91 16.49
C THR A 478 -4.87 17.22 15.46
N VAL A 479 -3.65 16.73 15.70
CA VAL A 479 -2.53 16.89 14.77
C VAL A 479 -2.51 15.67 13.84
N ASN A 480 -2.75 15.88 12.55
CA ASN A 480 -2.69 14.80 11.56
C ASN A 480 -1.28 14.58 11.02
N CYS A 481 -0.54 15.67 10.79
CA CYS A 481 0.81 15.62 10.24
C CYS A 481 1.67 16.78 10.77
N MET A 482 2.98 16.60 10.72
CA MET A 482 3.96 17.56 11.21
C MET A 482 5.20 17.56 10.32
N THR A 483 5.78 18.73 10.07
CA THR A 483 7.06 18.84 9.37
C THR A 483 7.90 20.00 9.93
N ILE A 484 9.21 19.93 9.76
CA ILE A 484 10.15 20.97 10.19
C ILE A 484 11.03 21.34 9.00
N ASN A 485 11.12 22.63 8.70
CA ASN A 485 11.94 23.11 7.59
C ASN A 485 13.40 23.35 8.01
N SER A 486 14.25 23.71 7.05
CA SER A 486 15.68 23.98 7.26
C SER A 486 15.99 25.16 8.20
N ASN A 487 14.99 25.99 8.54
CA ASN A 487 15.12 27.11 9.47
C ASN A 487 14.62 26.76 10.88
N ASP A 488 14.38 25.48 11.18
CA ASP A 488 13.74 24.99 12.41
C ASP A 488 12.34 25.57 12.66
N HIS A 489 11.65 26.03 11.61
CA HIS A 489 10.22 26.36 11.73
C HIS A 489 9.42 25.06 11.71
N ILE A 490 8.51 24.94 12.67
CA ILE A 490 7.68 23.75 12.85
C ILE A 490 6.31 24.05 12.26
N PHE A 491 5.78 23.13 11.48
CA PHE A 491 4.47 23.20 10.87
C PHE A 491 3.64 22.01 11.31
N ILE A 492 2.40 22.27 11.72
CA ILE A 492 1.42 21.23 12.04
C ILE A 492 0.18 21.42 11.19
N GLY A 493 -0.39 20.31 10.74
CA GLY A 493 -1.66 20.25 10.03
C GLY A 493 -2.68 19.51 10.87
N THR A 494 -3.90 20.03 10.96
CA THR A 494 -4.92 19.53 11.89
C THR A 494 -6.09 18.84 11.20
N SER A 495 -6.93 18.13 11.97
CA SER A 495 -8.16 17.50 11.44
C SER A 495 -9.22 18.53 10.98
N GLU A 496 -9.07 19.80 11.39
CA GLU A 496 -9.95 20.92 11.04
C GLU A 496 -9.44 21.76 9.85
N ALA A 497 -8.64 21.17 8.96
CA ALA A 497 -8.07 21.84 7.78
C ALA A 497 -7.27 23.10 8.14
N THR A 498 -6.64 23.14 9.31
CA THR A 498 -5.86 24.30 9.76
C THR A 498 -4.38 23.97 9.79
N VAL A 499 -3.56 24.95 9.40
CA VAL A 499 -2.09 24.87 9.47
C VAL A 499 -1.58 25.92 10.44
N PHE A 500 -0.80 25.47 11.43
CA PHE A 500 -0.07 26.34 12.35
C PHE A 500 1.43 26.26 12.11
N ARG A 501 2.10 27.37 12.40
CA ARG A 501 3.56 27.49 12.35
C ARG A 501 4.10 28.01 13.67
N SER A 502 5.19 27.41 14.14
CA SER A 502 6.05 27.98 15.18
C SER A 502 7.42 28.33 14.62
N THR A 503 7.94 29.51 15.00
CA THR A 503 9.28 29.98 14.61
C THR A 503 10.23 30.10 15.81
N ASP A 504 9.80 29.65 17.00
CA ASP A 504 10.52 29.82 18.26
C ASP A 504 10.66 28.51 19.06
N ASN A 505 10.68 27.37 18.34
CA ASN A 505 10.77 26.01 18.87
C ASN A 505 9.55 25.58 19.69
N GLY A 506 8.35 25.89 19.19
CA GLY A 506 7.08 25.42 19.75
C GLY A 506 6.57 26.21 20.95
N ARG A 507 7.17 27.38 21.26
CA ARG A 507 6.72 28.22 22.39
C ARG A 507 5.51 29.07 22.00
N ASN A 508 5.52 29.63 20.80
CA ASN A 508 4.40 30.35 20.22
C ASN A 508 4.05 29.75 18.86
N TRP A 509 2.75 29.76 18.57
CA TRP A 509 2.18 29.22 17.35
C TRP A 509 1.31 30.28 16.67
N THR A 510 1.35 30.30 15.35
CA THR A 510 0.56 31.21 14.52
C THR A 510 -0.21 30.38 13.52
N LYS A 511 -1.54 30.55 13.48
CA LYS A 511 -2.38 30.02 12.40
C LYS A 511 -2.01 30.75 11.11
N ILE A 512 -1.57 29.99 10.11
CA ILE A 512 -1.10 30.51 8.81
C ILE A 512 -1.98 30.05 7.65
N GLY A 513 -2.87 29.07 7.85
CA GLY A 513 -3.81 28.63 6.83
C GLY A 513 -5.03 27.98 7.43
N GLU A 514 -6.18 28.17 6.79
CA GLU A 514 -7.44 27.47 7.05
C GLU A 514 -8.08 27.21 5.70
N PHE A 515 -8.42 25.95 5.44
CA PHE A 515 -8.91 25.52 4.15
C PHE A 515 -10.33 24.98 4.29
N GLU A 516 -11.17 25.28 3.31
CA GLU A 516 -12.48 24.66 3.24
C GLU A 516 -12.33 23.28 2.58
N ALA A 517 -12.83 22.25 3.25
CA ALA A 517 -13.02 20.95 2.62
C ALA A 517 -14.33 20.92 1.83
N ARG A 518 -14.35 20.24 0.69
CA ARG A 518 -15.55 20.15 -0.16
C ARG A 518 -16.57 19.14 0.37
N LEU A 519 -16.14 18.20 1.21
CA LEU A 519 -16.97 17.15 1.80
C LEU A 519 -16.84 17.12 3.34
N TRP A 520 -17.28 16.02 3.96
CA TRP A 520 -17.37 15.83 5.41
C TRP A 520 -16.00 15.63 6.08
N SER A 521 -15.00 15.09 5.37
CA SER A 521 -13.60 15.02 5.84
C SER A 521 -12.88 16.34 5.58
N LYS A 522 -12.22 16.89 6.61
CA LYS A 522 -11.57 18.21 6.57
C LYS A 522 -10.10 18.17 6.97
N GLY A 523 -9.43 17.03 6.97
CA GLY A 523 -8.05 16.95 7.48
C GLY A 523 -7.00 17.61 6.59
N ILE A 524 -5.98 18.21 7.20
CA ILE A 524 -4.67 18.35 6.54
C ILE A 524 -4.00 16.97 6.53
N LEU A 525 -3.70 16.45 5.35
CA LEU A 525 -3.18 15.09 5.17
C LEU A 525 -1.65 15.06 5.08
N SER A 526 -1.03 16.10 4.53
CA SER A 526 0.43 16.20 4.39
C SER A 526 0.88 17.65 4.30
N ILE A 527 2.08 17.94 4.81
CA ILE A 527 2.75 19.23 4.65
C ILE A 527 4.19 18.98 4.18
N ALA A 528 4.60 19.68 3.13
CA ALA A 528 5.99 19.68 2.66
C ALA A 528 6.50 21.12 2.54
N THR A 529 7.80 21.31 2.79
CA THR A 529 8.44 22.63 2.74
C THR A 529 9.70 22.62 1.89
N ILE A 530 10.01 23.75 1.27
CA ILE A 530 11.24 23.98 0.52
C ILE A 530 12.08 25.02 1.26
N SER A 531 13.40 24.92 1.16
CA SER A 531 14.35 25.83 1.82
C SER A 531 14.18 27.31 1.44
N ASN A 532 13.52 27.62 0.32
CA ASN A 532 13.21 28.98 -0.11
C ASN A 532 11.99 29.60 0.62
N GLY A 533 11.32 28.85 1.49
CA GLY A 533 10.13 29.29 2.22
C GLY A 533 8.79 28.92 1.57
N SER A 534 8.80 28.18 0.46
CA SER A 534 7.57 27.62 -0.12
C SER A 534 7.02 26.48 0.74
N ILE A 535 5.70 26.38 0.82
CA ILE A 535 4.96 25.37 1.59
C ILE A 535 3.90 24.74 0.70
N PHE A 536 3.77 23.42 0.76
CA PHE A 536 2.74 22.64 0.08
C PHE A 536 1.90 21.92 1.11
N VAL A 537 0.59 21.94 0.94
CA VAL A 537 -0.38 21.34 1.86
C VAL A 537 -1.36 20.51 1.07
N GLY A 538 -1.48 19.23 1.42
CA GLY A 538 -2.54 18.35 0.95
C GLY A 538 -3.75 18.45 1.88
N VAL A 539 -4.89 18.82 1.34
CA VAL A 539 -6.15 19.01 2.08
C VAL A 539 -7.16 17.95 1.60
N ALA A 540 -7.70 17.19 2.55
CA ALA A 540 -8.71 16.17 2.27
C ALA A 540 -9.87 16.77 1.45
N THR A 541 -10.23 16.12 0.35
CA THR A 541 -11.34 16.46 -0.55
C THR A 541 -11.23 17.81 -1.28
N SER A 542 -10.12 18.53 -1.12
CA SER A 542 -9.85 19.80 -1.79
C SER A 542 -8.57 19.78 -2.63
N GLY A 543 -7.64 18.85 -2.36
CA GLY A 543 -6.39 18.70 -3.10
C GLY A 543 -5.25 19.56 -2.55
N ILE A 544 -4.40 20.11 -3.41
CA ILE A 544 -3.13 20.72 -2.99
C ILE A 544 -3.17 22.24 -3.05
N PHE A 545 -2.68 22.85 -1.98
CA PHE A 545 -2.43 24.28 -1.85
C PHE A 545 -0.94 24.56 -1.72
N ARG A 546 -0.50 25.67 -2.32
CA ARG A 546 0.87 26.17 -2.28
C ARG A 546 0.92 27.57 -1.68
N SER A 547 1.93 27.82 -0.86
CA SER A 547 2.34 29.16 -0.46
C SER A 547 3.78 29.42 -0.90
N GLU A 548 4.09 30.64 -1.32
CA GLU A 548 5.44 31.08 -1.71
C GLU A 548 6.01 32.13 -0.76
N ASP A 549 5.28 32.47 0.30
CA ASP A 549 5.61 33.55 1.24
C ASP A 549 5.55 33.09 2.69
N ASN A 550 5.96 31.84 2.95
CA ASN A 550 5.95 31.18 4.25
C ASN A 550 4.55 31.06 4.89
N GLY A 551 3.49 30.94 4.09
CA GLY A 551 2.13 30.71 4.55
C GLY A 551 1.35 31.99 4.83
N ASN A 552 1.75 33.14 4.29
CA ASN A 552 0.93 34.35 4.41
C ASN A 552 -0.19 34.37 3.36
N ASN A 553 0.06 33.81 2.18
CA ASN A 553 -0.91 33.63 1.11
C ASN A 553 -0.86 32.20 0.56
N TRP A 554 -2.03 31.70 0.15
CA TRP A 554 -2.21 30.36 -0.38
C TRP A 554 -2.87 30.39 -1.76
N THR A 555 -2.36 29.56 -2.65
CA THR A 555 -2.91 29.32 -3.99
C THR A 555 -3.31 27.86 -4.09
N HIS A 556 -4.53 27.60 -4.52
CA HIS A 556 -4.97 26.24 -4.86
C HIS A 556 -4.36 25.85 -6.21
N ILE A 557 -3.63 24.74 -6.25
CA ILE A 557 -2.85 24.33 -7.44
C ILE A 557 -3.28 22.99 -8.03
N LEU A 558 -4.02 22.16 -7.28
CA LEU A 558 -4.49 20.87 -7.76
C LEU A 558 -5.80 20.46 -7.05
N ASP A 559 -6.82 20.10 -7.82
CA ASP A 559 -8.04 19.46 -7.31
C ASP A 559 -7.77 17.98 -6.98
N SER A 560 -8.26 17.52 -5.84
CA SER A 560 -8.38 16.10 -5.53
C SER A 560 -9.58 15.86 -4.62
N THR A 561 -10.19 14.69 -4.75
CA THR A 561 -11.28 14.19 -3.92
C THR A 561 -10.80 13.23 -2.83
N ASP A 562 -9.51 12.90 -2.76
CA ASP A 562 -8.95 11.97 -1.78
C ASP A 562 -9.24 12.42 -0.34
N GLU A 563 -9.70 11.49 0.48
CA GLU A 563 -10.11 11.71 1.87
C GLU A 563 -9.05 11.26 2.88
N ASP A 564 -8.13 10.38 2.47
CA ASP A 564 -7.32 9.59 3.38
C ASP A 564 -5.82 9.92 3.30
N TYR A 565 -5.22 9.87 2.10
CA TYR A 565 -3.76 10.02 1.95
C TYR A 565 -3.39 10.88 0.74
N LEU A 566 -2.64 11.96 1.00
CA LEU A 566 -2.02 12.79 -0.02
C LEU A 566 -0.56 13.04 0.35
N PRO A 567 0.32 12.01 0.40
CA PRO A 567 1.71 12.21 0.79
C PRO A 567 2.39 13.12 -0.23
N ILE A 568 3.07 14.15 0.26
CA ILE A 568 3.85 15.09 -0.56
C ILE A 568 5.28 15.07 -0.04
N VAL A 569 6.24 14.79 -0.93
CA VAL A 569 7.67 14.88 -0.61
C VAL A 569 8.40 15.68 -1.67
N ILE A 570 9.47 16.35 -1.24
CA ILE A 570 10.27 17.22 -2.10
C ILE A 570 11.73 16.82 -1.98
N ASN A 571 12.38 16.62 -3.12
CA ASN A 571 13.80 16.28 -3.12
C ASN A 571 14.69 17.53 -2.99
N SER A 572 16.01 17.33 -2.84
CA SER A 572 16.96 18.43 -2.66
C SER A 572 17.05 19.40 -3.85
N ASN A 573 16.54 19.03 -5.02
CA ASN A 573 16.48 19.89 -6.21
C ASN A 573 15.18 20.72 -6.27
N GLY A 574 14.28 20.54 -5.30
CA GLY A 574 12.97 21.20 -5.28
C GLY A 574 11.92 20.51 -6.15
N HIS A 575 12.17 19.31 -6.66
CA HIS A 575 11.16 18.55 -7.41
C HIS A 575 10.16 17.93 -6.44
N ILE A 576 8.88 18.08 -6.76
CA ILE A 576 7.77 17.67 -5.89
C ILE A 576 7.23 16.34 -6.39
N TYR A 577 7.00 15.41 -5.47
CA TYR A 577 6.37 14.12 -5.71
C TYR A 577 5.16 14.00 -4.80
N MET A 578 4.07 13.51 -5.34
CA MET A 578 2.83 13.29 -4.59
C MET A 578 2.12 12.03 -5.05
N SER A 579 1.23 11.48 -4.23
CA SER A 579 0.19 10.56 -4.70
C SER A 579 -1.20 11.08 -4.34
N ALA A 580 -2.19 10.65 -5.10
CA ALA A 580 -3.60 10.95 -4.88
C ALA A 580 -4.50 9.90 -5.55
N GLU A 581 -5.67 9.67 -4.97
CA GLU A 581 -6.81 8.94 -5.54
C GLU A 581 -6.50 7.51 -6.00
N ALA A 582 -5.48 6.88 -5.40
CA ALA A 582 -4.93 5.60 -5.85
C ALA A 582 -4.55 5.58 -7.35
N GLU A 583 -4.14 6.73 -7.92
CA GLU A 583 -3.65 6.84 -9.30
C GLU A 583 -2.12 6.78 -9.42
N GLY A 584 -1.44 6.55 -8.29
CA GLY A 584 0.00 6.41 -8.19
C GLY A 584 0.68 7.74 -7.89
N VAL A 585 1.92 7.89 -8.36
CA VAL A 585 2.78 9.04 -8.08
C VAL A 585 2.80 10.02 -9.25
N PHE A 586 2.62 11.30 -8.95
CA PHE A 586 2.79 12.42 -9.85
C PHE A 586 4.00 13.25 -9.45
N ARG A 587 4.64 13.89 -10.43
CA ARG A 587 5.83 14.72 -10.22
C ARG A 587 5.70 16.07 -10.89
N SER A 588 6.17 17.11 -10.21
CA SER A 588 6.34 18.46 -10.74
C SER A 588 7.79 18.94 -10.65
N PHE A 589 8.24 19.67 -11.68
CA PHE A 589 9.57 20.30 -11.78
C PHE A 589 9.54 21.83 -11.64
N ASP A 590 8.35 22.41 -11.67
CA ASP A 590 8.10 23.84 -11.80
C ASP A 590 7.21 24.34 -10.65
N ASN A 591 7.49 23.85 -9.43
CA ASN A 591 6.82 24.29 -8.21
C ASN A 591 5.30 24.00 -8.17
N GLY A 592 4.84 22.97 -8.89
CA GLY A 592 3.44 22.56 -8.93
C GLY A 592 2.60 23.22 -10.01
N GLU A 593 3.20 23.95 -10.95
CA GLU A 593 2.49 24.54 -12.10
C GLU A 593 2.08 23.46 -13.13
N THR A 594 2.95 22.46 -13.36
CA THR A 594 2.66 21.29 -14.19
C THR A 594 3.00 19.99 -13.49
N TRP A 595 2.21 18.96 -13.81
CA TRP A 595 2.30 17.63 -13.22
C TRP A 595 2.41 16.56 -14.30
N HIS A 596 3.23 15.55 -14.03
CA HIS A 596 3.40 14.39 -14.89
C HIS A 596 3.22 13.11 -14.08
N GLU A 597 2.45 12.17 -14.62
CA GLU A 597 2.42 10.80 -14.08
C GLU A 597 3.84 10.22 -14.04
N PHE A 598 4.12 9.54 -12.95
CA PHE A 598 5.44 9.02 -12.65
C PHE A 598 5.35 7.59 -12.13
N ASN A 599 4.66 6.73 -12.90
CA ASN A 599 4.16 5.42 -12.47
C ASN A 599 4.84 4.21 -13.14
N THR A 600 5.82 4.41 -14.02
CA THR A 600 6.43 3.28 -14.76
C THR A 600 7.14 2.31 -13.80
N GLY A 601 6.62 1.08 -13.70
CA GLY A 601 7.08 0.03 -12.78
C GLY A 601 6.34 -0.01 -11.43
N LEU A 602 5.46 0.95 -11.16
CA LEU A 602 4.62 1.00 -9.97
C LEU A 602 3.35 0.20 -10.23
N LEU A 603 3.34 -1.04 -9.77
CA LEU A 603 2.24 -1.98 -10.01
C LEU A 603 1.06 -1.76 -9.05
N GLU A 604 1.33 -1.20 -7.87
CA GLU A 604 0.32 -0.80 -6.89
C GLU A 604 0.31 0.73 -6.79
N LYS A 605 -0.85 1.32 -7.05
CA LYS A 605 -1.01 2.78 -7.18
C LYS A 605 -1.61 3.44 -5.93
N ASP A 606 -2.16 2.66 -5.00
CA ASP A 606 -2.58 3.16 -3.68
C ASP A 606 -1.35 3.41 -2.78
N VAL A 607 -0.66 4.51 -3.04
CA VAL A 607 0.55 4.94 -2.32
C VAL A 607 0.15 5.81 -1.13
N ARG A 608 0.50 5.35 0.07
CA ARG A 608 0.17 6.00 1.35
C ARG A 608 1.31 6.80 1.95
N SER A 609 2.55 6.42 1.65
CA SER A 609 3.73 7.07 2.20
C SER A 609 4.83 7.18 1.16
N LEU A 610 5.52 8.33 1.16
CA LEU A 610 6.69 8.60 0.33
C LEU A 610 7.81 9.10 1.23
N ALA A 611 9.05 8.69 0.96
CA ALA A 611 10.23 9.24 1.64
C ALA A 611 11.49 9.13 0.79
N PHE A 612 12.45 10.00 1.05
CA PHE A 612 13.78 9.95 0.45
C PHE A 612 14.81 9.42 1.45
N THR A 613 15.73 8.59 0.96
CA THR A 613 17.02 8.37 1.60
C THR A 613 17.97 9.53 1.30
N ALA A 614 19.05 9.65 2.09
CA ALA A 614 20.03 10.72 1.94
C ALA A 614 20.71 10.77 0.56
N ASP A 615 20.81 9.63 -0.13
CA ASP A 615 21.36 9.55 -1.49
C ASP A 615 20.37 9.99 -2.59
N GLY A 616 19.10 10.25 -2.24
CA GLY A 616 18.04 10.66 -3.15
C GLY A 616 17.18 9.53 -3.72
N THR A 617 17.36 8.29 -3.26
CA THR A 617 16.44 7.17 -3.59
C THR A 617 15.06 7.45 -2.99
N LEU A 618 14.02 7.34 -3.81
CA LEU A 618 12.63 7.52 -3.38
C LEU A 618 12.01 6.18 -3.03
N TYR A 619 11.37 6.07 -1.88
CA TYR A 619 10.56 4.92 -1.48
C TYR A 619 9.07 5.30 -1.51
N ALA A 620 8.24 4.35 -1.94
CA ALA A 620 6.80 4.42 -1.90
C ALA A 620 6.24 3.20 -1.16
N GLY A 621 5.46 3.47 -0.13
CA GLY A 621 4.77 2.48 0.69
C GLY A 621 3.31 2.47 0.28
N THR A 622 2.78 1.29 0.01
CA THR A 622 1.42 1.14 -0.49
C THR A 622 0.54 0.47 0.54
N ASP A 623 -0.76 0.46 0.27
CA ASP A 623 -1.73 -0.24 1.08
C ASP A 623 -1.86 -1.73 0.68
N GLY A 624 -0.97 -2.58 1.22
CA GLY A 624 -1.03 -4.03 0.98
C GLY A 624 -0.45 -4.50 -0.36
N GLY A 625 0.17 -3.60 -1.14
CA GLY A 625 0.96 -3.95 -2.34
C GLY A 625 2.46 -4.07 -2.09
N GLY A 626 2.93 -3.79 -0.86
CA GLY A 626 4.33 -3.81 -0.45
C GLY A 626 5.04 -2.48 -0.66
N VAL A 627 6.38 -2.52 -0.66
CA VAL A 627 7.20 -1.30 -0.84
C VAL A 627 7.83 -1.27 -2.22
N PHE A 628 7.81 -0.09 -2.84
CA PHE A 628 8.48 0.21 -4.09
C PHE A 628 9.57 1.25 -3.85
N ARG A 629 10.56 1.28 -4.74
CA ARG A 629 11.62 2.29 -4.72
C ARG A 629 12.02 2.73 -6.12
N SER A 630 12.70 3.87 -6.21
CA SER A 630 13.34 4.28 -7.45
C SER A 630 14.55 3.41 -7.81
N THR A 631 14.75 3.15 -9.11
CA THR A 631 15.93 2.41 -9.62
C THR A 631 17.19 3.24 -9.66
N GLU A 632 17.05 4.56 -9.68
CA GLU A 632 18.14 5.54 -9.60
C GLU A 632 17.71 6.66 -8.63
N PRO A 633 18.65 7.39 -8.00
CA PRO A 633 18.32 8.55 -7.19
C PRO A 633 17.59 9.62 -8.01
N THR A 634 16.60 10.28 -7.41
CA THR A 634 15.82 11.34 -8.10
C THR A 634 16.59 12.64 -8.30
N THR A 635 17.72 12.76 -7.63
CA THR A 635 18.68 13.86 -7.74
C THR A 635 19.78 13.54 -8.76
N PHE A 636 19.82 12.30 -9.27
CA PHE A 636 20.80 11.86 -10.23
C PHE A 636 20.63 12.62 -11.54
N VAL A 637 21.63 13.42 -11.88
CA VAL A 637 21.79 13.93 -13.24
C VAL A 637 22.48 12.81 -13.99
N LYS A 638 21.73 12.06 -14.81
CA LYS A 638 22.34 11.19 -15.81
C LYS A 638 23.27 12.09 -16.62
N GLU A 639 24.57 11.83 -16.58
CA GLU A 639 25.50 12.44 -17.54
C GLU A 639 24.98 12.01 -18.90
N ASN A 640 24.22 12.89 -19.54
CA ASN A 640 24.06 12.83 -20.97
C ASN A 640 25.49 12.96 -21.47
N PRO A 641 26.07 11.95 -22.14
CA PRO A 641 27.20 12.27 -23.00
C PRO A 641 26.62 13.31 -23.95
N VAL A 642 26.97 14.58 -23.70
CA VAL A 642 26.78 15.62 -24.70
C VAL A 642 27.52 15.03 -25.88
N ASP A 643 26.80 14.71 -26.94
CA ASP A 643 27.37 14.27 -28.20
C ASP A 643 28.08 15.51 -28.76
N VAL A 644 29.22 15.86 -28.16
CA VAL A 644 30.08 16.96 -28.57
C VAL A 644 30.59 16.50 -29.92
N PRO A 645 30.13 17.12 -31.03
CA PRO A 645 30.45 16.59 -32.36
C PRO A 645 31.96 16.61 -32.51
N THR A 646 32.61 15.47 -32.70
CA THR A 646 34.06 15.44 -32.89
C THR A 646 34.42 16.16 -34.19
N PHE A 647 35.66 16.62 -34.33
CA PHE A 647 36.14 17.10 -35.63
C PHE A 647 36.12 15.94 -36.62
N LEU A 648 35.26 16.00 -37.63
CA LEU A 648 35.09 14.92 -38.62
C LEU A 648 34.83 15.54 -39.99
N LEU A 649 35.60 15.12 -40.99
CA LEU A 649 35.32 15.38 -42.40
C LEU A 649 34.77 14.12 -43.06
N GLU A 650 33.51 14.13 -43.46
CA GLU A 650 32.88 12.98 -44.10
C GLU A 650 33.26 12.87 -45.59
N GLN A 651 33.01 11.69 -46.17
CA GLN A 651 33.13 11.48 -47.60
C GLN A 651 32.04 12.28 -48.33
N ASN A 652 32.43 13.07 -49.33
CA ASN A 652 31.48 13.85 -50.12
C ASN A 652 30.45 12.94 -50.81
N TYR A 653 29.21 13.40 -50.94
CA TYR A 653 28.13 12.66 -51.60
C TYR A 653 27.42 13.52 -52.65
N PRO A 654 27.23 13.02 -53.88
CA PRO A 654 27.74 11.74 -54.40
C PRO A 654 29.28 11.73 -54.59
N ASN A 655 29.90 10.55 -54.65
CA ASN A 655 31.30 10.33 -55.05
C ASN A 655 31.48 8.92 -55.68
N PRO A 656 31.86 8.77 -56.97
CA PRO A 656 32.12 9.84 -57.93
C PRO A 656 30.91 10.73 -58.19
N PHE A 657 31.15 11.97 -58.59
CA PHE A 657 30.08 12.94 -58.88
C PHE A 657 30.23 13.55 -60.27
N ASN A 658 29.11 14.03 -60.81
CA ASN A 658 29.06 14.83 -62.03
C ASN A 658 28.55 16.23 -61.67
N ALA A 659 29.29 17.27 -62.09
CA ALA A 659 29.05 18.69 -61.84
C ALA A 659 29.05 19.14 -60.37
N THR A 660 28.27 18.54 -59.48
CA THR A 660 28.09 18.99 -58.09
C THR A 660 28.16 17.86 -57.06
N THR A 661 28.66 18.17 -55.86
CA THR A 661 28.70 17.26 -54.71
C THR A 661 28.57 18.05 -53.41
N THR A 662 28.18 17.39 -52.32
CA THR A 662 28.08 18.00 -50.98
C THR A 662 29.13 17.40 -50.06
N ILE A 663 29.85 18.26 -49.35
CA ILE A 663 30.83 17.91 -48.31
C ILE A 663 30.18 18.14 -46.95
N HIS A 664 30.12 17.09 -46.13
CA HIS A 664 29.61 17.12 -44.77
C HIS A 664 30.76 17.11 -43.76
N PHE A 665 30.68 17.93 -42.71
CA PHE A 665 31.66 17.92 -41.62
C PHE A 665 31.07 18.40 -40.30
N SER A 666 31.72 18.06 -39.18
CA SER A 666 31.34 18.52 -37.84
C SER A 666 32.48 19.23 -37.12
N LEU A 667 32.13 20.23 -36.31
CA LEU A 667 33.06 21.01 -35.48
C LEU A 667 32.74 20.84 -33.99
N PRO A 668 33.74 20.53 -33.15
CA PRO A 668 33.57 20.38 -31.70
C PRO A 668 33.42 21.72 -30.97
N LYS A 669 33.83 22.82 -31.61
CA LYS A 669 33.70 24.19 -31.09
C LYS A 669 33.65 25.19 -32.24
N ALA A 670 33.17 26.40 -31.98
CA ALA A 670 33.20 27.48 -32.96
C ALA A 670 34.65 27.87 -33.30
N SER A 671 35.06 27.67 -34.56
CA SER A 671 36.46 27.76 -35.02
C SER A 671 36.56 28.55 -36.32
N PHE A 672 37.76 29.04 -36.67
CA PHE A 672 37.98 29.59 -38.02
C PHE A 672 38.25 28.43 -38.99
N VAL A 673 37.38 28.28 -39.99
CA VAL A 673 37.39 27.12 -40.88
C VAL A 673 37.79 27.51 -42.30
N THR A 674 38.70 26.74 -42.86
CA THR A 674 38.97 26.73 -44.31
C THR A 674 38.65 25.36 -44.89
N LEU A 675 37.92 25.34 -46.02
CA LEU A 675 37.67 24.14 -46.81
C LEU A 675 38.14 24.40 -48.23
N ARG A 676 39.15 23.66 -48.68
CA ARG A 676 39.84 23.91 -49.96
C ARG A 676 39.97 22.64 -50.78
N ILE A 677 39.90 22.77 -52.10
CA ILE A 677 40.06 21.70 -53.08
C ILE A 677 41.45 21.80 -53.73
N TYR A 678 42.12 20.68 -53.91
CA TYR A 678 43.46 20.55 -54.48
C TYR A 678 43.48 19.48 -55.57
N ASP A 679 44.35 19.65 -56.58
CA ASP A 679 44.67 18.57 -57.53
C ASP A 679 45.68 17.56 -56.96
N THR A 680 46.04 16.54 -57.76
CA THR A 680 47.00 15.49 -57.38
C THR A 680 48.43 16.00 -57.19
N MET A 681 48.75 17.21 -57.67
CA MET A 681 50.05 17.86 -57.46
C MET A 681 50.04 18.79 -56.24
N GLY A 682 48.91 18.91 -55.54
CA GLY A 682 48.75 19.79 -54.37
C GLY A 682 48.49 21.25 -54.72
N LYS A 683 48.20 21.58 -55.98
CA LYS A 683 47.81 22.94 -56.37
C LYS A 683 46.35 23.18 -55.95
N GLU A 684 46.11 24.30 -55.26
CA GLU A 684 44.76 24.72 -54.87
C GLU A 684 43.92 25.05 -56.13
N ILE A 685 42.76 24.42 -56.24
CA ILE A 685 41.78 24.60 -57.32
C ILE A 685 40.67 25.55 -56.89
N SER A 686 40.24 25.50 -55.63
CA SER A 686 39.16 26.35 -55.12
C SER A 686 39.18 26.41 -53.59
N THR A 687 38.84 27.57 -53.03
CA THR A 687 38.49 27.74 -51.62
C THR A 687 36.96 27.81 -51.50
N LEU A 688 36.34 26.85 -50.80
CA LEU A 688 34.89 26.76 -50.60
C LEU A 688 34.43 27.48 -49.33
N ILE A 689 35.26 27.48 -48.30
CA ILE A 689 35.03 28.20 -47.04
C ILE A 689 36.32 28.86 -46.60
N SER A 690 36.23 30.09 -46.07
CA SER A 690 37.28 30.73 -45.30
C SER A 690 36.67 31.75 -44.32
N LYS A 691 36.04 31.26 -43.24
CA LYS A 691 35.35 32.10 -42.25
C LYS A 691 35.21 31.39 -40.91
N ARG A 692 34.80 32.14 -39.87
CA ARG A 692 34.42 31.56 -38.57
C ARG A 692 33.07 30.83 -38.69
N MET A 693 32.99 29.61 -38.17
CA MET A 693 31.79 28.77 -38.19
C MET A 693 31.43 28.32 -36.77
N ALA A 694 30.13 28.16 -36.49
CA ALA A 694 29.62 27.72 -35.19
C ALA A 694 29.91 26.23 -34.93
N GLN A 695 29.87 25.80 -33.67
CA GLN A 695 29.90 24.39 -33.30
C GLN A 695 28.71 23.64 -33.95
N GLY A 696 28.91 22.38 -34.35
CA GLY A 696 27.86 21.55 -34.95
C GLY A 696 28.22 20.97 -36.32
N LYS A 697 27.21 20.38 -36.99
CA LYS A 697 27.32 19.79 -38.33
C LYS A 697 27.09 20.84 -39.42
N HIS A 698 27.83 20.76 -40.51
CA HIS A 698 27.83 21.70 -41.64
C HIS A 698 27.85 20.97 -42.98
N ASN A 699 27.17 21.55 -43.97
CA ASN A 699 27.05 20.98 -45.31
C ASN A 699 27.44 22.05 -46.35
N ILE A 700 28.37 21.73 -47.25
CA ILE A 700 28.88 22.66 -48.25
C ILE A 700 28.84 22.03 -49.63
N ALA A 701 28.11 22.65 -50.55
CA ALA A 701 28.07 22.24 -51.94
C ALA A 701 29.31 22.75 -52.69
N TRP A 702 29.87 21.90 -53.55
CA TRP A 702 30.88 22.29 -54.52
C TRP A 702 30.35 22.08 -55.94
N ASN A 703 30.50 23.10 -56.79
CA ASN A 703 30.23 23.04 -58.23
C ASN A 703 31.54 23.05 -59.01
N ALA A 704 31.81 21.96 -59.73
CA ALA A 704 33.04 21.70 -60.45
C ALA A 704 32.88 21.77 -61.98
N ASN A 705 31.86 22.50 -62.49
CA ASN A 705 31.59 22.63 -63.92
C ASN A 705 32.79 23.14 -64.74
N ASN A 706 33.66 23.94 -64.14
CA ASN A 706 34.84 24.52 -64.81
C ASN A 706 36.15 23.75 -64.50
N VAL A 707 36.05 22.55 -63.91
CA VAL A 707 37.19 21.72 -63.50
C VAL A 707 37.23 20.44 -64.34
N ALA A 708 38.39 19.95 -64.76
CA ALA A 708 38.49 18.74 -65.60
C ALA A 708 38.08 17.47 -64.82
N SER A 709 37.66 16.41 -65.53
CA SER A 709 37.43 15.10 -64.88
C SER A 709 38.74 14.57 -64.28
N GLY A 710 38.68 14.00 -63.09
CA GLY A 710 39.88 13.53 -62.40
C GLY A 710 39.71 13.32 -60.90
N ILE A 711 40.84 13.00 -60.26
CA ILE A 711 40.94 12.83 -58.81
C ILE A 711 41.38 14.17 -58.20
N TYR A 712 40.68 14.58 -57.15
CA TYR A 712 41.00 15.76 -56.35
C TYR A 712 40.97 15.43 -54.87
N TYR A 713 41.52 16.32 -54.06
CA TYR A 713 41.50 16.23 -52.61
C TYR A 713 40.85 17.47 -52.02
N TYR A 714 40.06 17.30 -50.98
CA TYR A 714 39.50 18.41 -50.21
C TYR A 714 40.03 18.34 -48.79
N ARG A 715 40.52 19.47 -48.29
CA ARG A 715 41.06 19.62 -46.94
C ARG A 715 40.22 20.59 -46.16
N LEU A 716 39.71 20.13 -45.02
CA LEU A 716 39.09 20.95 -43.99
C LEU A 716 40.15 21.28 -42.94
N CYS A 717 40.32 22.54 -42.59
CA CYS A 717 41.17 23.00 -41.50
C CYS A 717 40.32 23.85 -40.55
N ALA A 718 40.30 23.53 -39.26
CA ALA A 718 39.69 24.32 -38.20
C ALA A 718 40.76 24.63 -37.16
N ASP A 719 41.14 25.91 -37.05
CA ASP A 719 42.28 26.37 -36.27
C ASP A 719 43.56 25.54 -36.62
N ASP A 720 44.11 24.74 -35.69
CA ASP A 720 45.33 23.93 -35.88
C ASP A 720 45.09 22.49 -36.38
N ILE A 721 43.82 22.06 -36.51
CA ILE A 721 43.46 20.67 -36.87
C ILE A 721 42.98 20.62 -38.33
N PHE A 722 43.43 19.63 -39.08
CA PHE A 722 42.96 19.42 -40.45
C PHE A 722 42.74 17.95 -40.81
N GLU A 723 41.78 17.70 -41.70
CA GLU A 723 41.55 16.41 -42.35
C GLU A 723 41.48 16.59 -43.86
N THR A 724 41.90 15.56 -44.61
CA THR A 724 41.85 15.56 -46.07
C THR A 724 41.18 14.29 -46.57
N LYS A 725 40.29 14.42 -47.55
CA LYS A 725 39.59 13.31 -48.20
C LYS A 725 39.71 13.43 -49.72
N LYS A 726 39.52 12.31 -50.42
CA LYS A 726 39.60 12.20 -51.88
C LYS A 726 38.20 12.31 -52.48
N LEU A 727 38.06 13.04 -53.58
CA LEU A 727 36.85 13.06 -54.40
C LEU A 727 37.18 12.79 -55.87
N ILE A 728 36.23 12.22 -56.61
CA ILE A 728 36.39 11.78 -57.99
C ILE A 728 35.32 12.48 -58.83
N LEU A 729 35.75 13.37 -59.73
CA LEU A 729 34.88 14.06 -60.68
C LEU A 729 34.85 13.27 -61.99
N LEU A 730 33.65 12.83 -62.39
CA LEU A 730 33.37 12.18 -63.67
C LEU A 730 32.33 13.03 -64.41
N LYS A 731 32.78 13.72 -65.46
CA LYS A 731 31.89 14.41 -66.41
C LYS A 731 31.40 13.49 -67.51
#